data_AF-A0A1U6GKL7-F1
#
_entry.id   AF-A0A1U6GKL7-F1
#
_cell.length_a   1.000
_cell.length_b   1.000
_cell.length_c   1.000
_cell.angle_alpha   90.00
_cell.angle_beta   90.00
_cell.angle_gamma   90.00
#
_symmetry.space_group_name_H-M   'P 1'
#
loop_
_entity.id
_entity.type
_entity.pdbx_description
1 polymer ?
#
loop_
_entity_poly.entity_id
_entity_poly.type
_entity_poly.pdbx_seq_one_letter_code
_entity_poly.pdbx_strand_id
1 'polypeptide(L)'
;MLNAQLKKEYRGSAVNDKDQVVLSDTRIAAMNEIAPYYIGLYGNEPSLQKSRENFAMKNNTLPNLEDRQKLTNFFFWTTWMASTNRPGTDATYTNNWPHEPLIDNVPTSENIMWSIASVVFLIAGVGFLIWGWSFLRKEEDVKQVTPDTDPLTRIALTPSQKALAKYGVLVVALFVFQVFIGGFVAHYTVEGQEFYGIPVADFFPYSLVRTWHIQAALFWIATAFLTAGLFLTPFINGGKDPKYQKLGVDILWFALIIVVVGSFVSQYFAIAGIMPAKYNFWFGHQGYEFIDLGRFWQILKWVGILFWLVLMTRGCLPAFKQEGDKNLLAIFFASVVCVGLFYGAGLFYGERTHLTIMEYWRWWVVHLWVEGFFEVFATVSLAFIFYNLGLVNKKIATGSAIASAALFMLGGVPGTFHHLYYSGTTTPVMAIGASFSALEVVPLVVLGYEGYEHWSLQRQAPWMNKLKWPIMCFVAVAFWNMLGAGVLGFMINPPVSLFYLQGLNTTAAHSHAALFGVYGFLAIGFILLVMRYIRPDYIFNENLIKTGFWALNIGLVLMLVTSLLPIGIYQAYASMTEGLWYARSEGFLQQDFLQTLRWIRTFADVIFIVGAVCVALQVVKFAFAKPSHSNYQPDNPVND
;
A
#
# COMPACT_ATOMS: atom_id res chain seq x y z
N MET A 1 -19.94 30.41 29.16
CA MET A 1 -19.01 30.50 30.31
C MET A 1 -18.26 29.17 30.53
N LEU A 2 -18.95 28.03 30.63
CA LEU A 2 -18.32 26.71 30.83
C LEU A 2 -17.34 26.30 29.70
N ASN A 3 -17.74 26.40 28.42
CA ASN A 3 -16.84 26.06 27.31
C ASN A 3 -15.55 26.90 27.30
N ALA A 4 -15.63 28.17 27.69
CA ALA A 4 -14.45 29.02 27.78
C ALA A 4 -13.50 28.58 28.92
N GLN A 5 -14.05 28.12 30.05
CA GLN A 5 -13.26 27.55 31.14
C GLN A 5 -12.60 26.23 30.73
N LEU A 6 -13.37 25.33 30.11
CA LEU A 6 -12.89 24.07 29.55
C LEU A 6 -11.73 24.29 28.57
N LYS A 7 -11.93 25.19 27.59
CA LYS A 7 -10.91 25.54 26.61
C LYS A 7 -9.63 26.06 27.27
N LYS A 8 -9.77 26.98 28.23
CA LYS A 8 -8.63 27.56 28.96
C LYS A 8 -7.83 26.47 29.69
N GLU A 9 -8.52 25.55 30.34
CA GLU A 9 -7.90 24.45 31.08
C GLU A 9 -7.18 23.46 30.16
N TYR A 10 -7.85 22.96 29.13
CA TYR A 10 -7.30 21.92 28.26
C TYR A 10 -6.15 22.45 27.38
N ARG A 11 -6.35 23.61 26.74
CA ARG A 11 -5.34 24.21 25.86
C ARG A 11 -4.14 24.76 26.63
N GLY A 12 -4.36 25.22 27.86
CA GLY A 12 -3.32 25.77 28.74
C GLY A 12 -2.51 24.75 29.53
N SER A 13 -2.78 23.44 29.38
CA SER A 13 -2.15 22.35 30.15
C SER A 13 -0.70 22.06 29.72
N ALA A 14 0.18 23.07 29.78
CA ALA A 14 1.56 22.98 29.32
C ALA A 14 2.47 22.15 30.26
N VAL A 15 3.58 21.68 29.70
CA VAL A 15 4.69 21.10 30.45
C VAL A 15 5.41 22.23 31.19
N ASN A 16 5.63 22.06 32.50
CA ASN A 16 6.34 23.03 33.32
C ASN A 16 7.87 22.87 33.22
N ASP A 17 8.63 23.77 33.87
CA ASP A 17 10.10 23.76 33.85
C ASP A 17 10.75 22.50 34.47
N LYS A 18 9.95 21.62 35.09
CA LYS A 18 10.39 20.35 35.69
C LYS A 18 10.00 19.13 34.85
N ASP A 19 9.61 19.33 33.59
CA ASP A 19 9.09 18.29 32.69
C ASP A 19 7.83 17.58 33.22
N GLN A 20 6.97 18.31 33.95
CA GLN A 20 5.73 17.78 34.51
C GLN A 20 4.50 18.49 33.90
N VAL A 21 3.43 17.71 33.72
CA VAL A 21 2.10 18.24 33.41
C VAL A 21 1.27 18.18 34.69
N VAL A 22 0.81 19.32 35.18
CA VAL A 22 -0.07 19.41 36.35
C VAL A 22 -1.51 19.57 35.86
N LEU A 23 -2.40 18.70 36.32
CA LEU A 23 -3.82 18.70 36.00
C LEU A 23 -4.62 19.25 37.19
N SER A 24 -5.79 19.84 36.93
CA SER A 24 -6.71 20.21 38.00
C SER A 24 -7.35 18.98 38.63
N ASP A 25 -7.83 19.13 39.87
CA ASP A 25 -8.60 18.07 40.55
C ASP A 25 -9.86 17.68 39.75
N THR A 26 -10.50 18.64 39.08
CA THR A 26 -11.67 18.40 38.22
C THR A 26 -11.31 17.52 37.03
N ARG A 27 -10.19 17.78 36.35
CA ARG A 27 -9.75 16.98 35.19
C ARG A 27 -9.33 15.57 35.61
N ILE A 28 -8.69 15.44 36.77
CA ILE A 28 -8.36 14.14 37.36
C ILE A 28 -9.64 13.36 37.69
N ALA A 29 -10.66 14.00 38.27
CA ALA A 29 -11.95 13.38 38.53
C ALA A 29 -12.64 12.90 37.24
N ALA A 30 -12.68 13.74 36.19
CA ALA A 30 -13.24 13.36 34.89
C ALA A 30 -12.49 12.20 34.22
N MET A 31 -11.15 12.17 34.34
CA MET A 31 -10.34 11.04 33.86
C MET A 31 -10.67 9.73 34.60
N ASN A 32 -10.83 9.81 35.91
CA ASN A 32 -11.19 8.66 36.73
C ASN A 32 -12.63 8.18 36.48
N GLU A 33 -13.53 9.09 36.08
CA GLU A 33 -14.91 8.76 35.71
C GLU A 33 -15.00 7.98 34.39
N ILE A 34 -14.16 8.33 33.39
CA ILE A 34 -14.18 7.66 32.08
C ILE A 34 -13.29 6.40 32.01
N ALA A 35 -12.30 6.25 32.89
CA ALA A 35 -11.40 5.10 32.89
C ALA A 35 -12.13 3.73 32.99
N PRO A 36 -13.18 3.56 33.84
CA PRO A 36 -13.97 2.33 33.89
C PRO A 36 -14.55 1.89 32.54
N TYR A 37 -14.96 2.83 31.68
CA TYR A 37 -15.46 2.51 30.34
C TYR A 37 -14.42 1.76 29.51
N TYR A 38 -13.19 2.29 29.42
CA TYR A 38 -12.11 1.65 28.65
C TYR A 38 -11.64 0.34 29.30
N ILE A 39 -11.56 0.30 30.64
CA ILE A 39 -11.20 -0.93 31.37
C ILE A 39 -12.24 -2.04 31.10
N GLY A 40 -13.53 -1.71 31.09
CA GLY A 40 -14.61 -2.63 30.78
C GLY A 40 -14.61 -3.05 29.30
N LEU A 41 -14.42 -2.09 28.39
CA LEU A 41 -14.46 -2.30 26.94
C LEU A 41 -13.36 -3.26 26.46
N TYR A 42 -12.13 -3.08 26.96
CA TYR A 42 -11.01 -3.98 26.63
C TYR A 42 -11.01 -5.28 27.44
N GLY A 43 -11.89 -5.38 28.44
CA GLY A 43 -12.07 -6.57 29.28
C GLY A 43 -13.25 -7.44 28.81
N ASN A 44 -14.03 -7.90 29.79
CA ASN A 44 -15.17 -8.82 29.63
C ASN A 44 -16.45 -8.29 30.28
N GLU A 45 -16.57 -6.96 30.41
CA GLU A 45 -17.73 -6.35 31.07
C GLU A 45 -19.02 -6.67 30.29
N PRO A 46 -20.03 -7.37 30.88
CA PRO A 46 -21.22 -7.80 30.15
C PRO A 46 -22.04 -6.65 29.58
N SER A 47 -22.11 -5.51 30.30
CA SER A 47 -22.84 -4.33 29.85
C SER A 47 -22.29 -3.70 28.56
N LEU A 48 -21.02 -3.97 28.22
CA LEU A 48 -20.34 -3.46 27.03
C LEU A 48 -20.22 -4.50 25.90
N GLN A 49 -20.92 -5.63 26.01
CA GLN A 49 -20.89 -6.69 24.99
C GLN A 49 -21.32 -6.16 23.62
N LYS A 50 -22.41 -5.40 23.57
CA LYS A 50 -22.90 -4.87 22.30
C LYS A 50 -21.93 -3.88 21.65
N SER A 51 -21.29 -3.04 22.46
CA SER A 51 -20.27 -2.11 21.96
C SER A 51 -19.04 -2.86 21.41
N ARG A 52 -18.61 -3.96 22.06
CA ARG A 52 -17.52 -4.80 21.52
C ARG A 52 -17.89 -5.43 20.17
N GLU A 53 -19.12 -5.92 20.00
CA GLU A 53 -19.62 -6.38 18.70
C GLU A 53 -19.59 -5.26 17.66
N ASN A 54 -20.12 -4.09 18.00
CA ASN A 54 -20.18 -2.94 17.09
C ASN A 54 -18.78 -2.46 16.66
N PHE A 55 -17.77 -2.62 17.51
CA PHE A 55 -16.37 -2.28 17.23
C PHE A 55 -15.57 -3.45 16.65
N ALA A 56 -16.18 -4.62 16.45
CA ALA A 56 -15.52 -5.87 16.06
C ALA A 56 -14.31 -6.23 16.97
N MET A 57 -14.41 -5.92 18.26
CA MET A 57 -13.41 -6.27 19.25
C MET A 57 -13.72 -7.65 19.81
N LYS A 58 -12.71 -8.50 20.03
CA LYS A 58 -12.96 -9.75 20.76
C LYS A 58 -13.24 -9.47 22.24
N ASN A 59 -13.95 -10.40 22.87
CA ASN A 59 -14.04 -10.41 24.32
C ASN A 59 -12.66 -10.65 24.93
N ASN A 60 -12.41 -10.04 26.09
CA ASN A 60 -11.15 -10.14 26.80
C ASN A 60 -9.95 -9.71 25.94
N THR A 61 -10.11 -8.63 25.16
CA THR A 61 -9.07 -8.13 24.25
C THR A 61 -7.73 -7.94 24.97
N LEU A 62 -7.75 -7.41 26.20
CA LEU A 62 -6.60 -7.26 27.07
C LEU A 62 -6.91 -7.82 28.47
N PRO A 63 -6.52 -9.08 28.77
CA PRO A 63 -6.97 -9.76 29.99
C PRO A 63 -6.51 -9.10 31.31
N ASN A 64 -5.24 -8.68 31.36
CA ASN A 64 -4.64 -8.13 32.57
C ASN A 64 -5.23 -6.74 32.89
N LEU A 65 -5.71 -6.56 34.12
CA LEU A 65 -6.27 -5.29 34.59
C LEU A 65 -5.21 -4.18 34.65
N GLU A 66 -4.00 -4.50 35.11
CA GLU A 66 -2.92 -3.50 35.23
C GLU A 66 -2.54 -2.94 33.84
N ASP A 67 -2.51 -3.80 32.82
CA ASP A 67 -2.22 -3.38 31.44
C ASP A 67 -3.35 -2.52 30.88
N ARG A 68 -4.62 -2.81 31.21
CA ARG A 68 -5.76 -1.95 30.86
C ARG A 68 -5.69 -0.58 31.52
N GLN A 69 -5.25 -0.49 32.77
CA GLN A 69 -5.03 0.79 33.46
C GLN A 69 -3.86 1.58 32.86
N LYS A 70 -2.78 0.90 32.43
CA LYS A 70 -1.68 1.56 31.70
C LYS A 70 -2.14 2.05 30.32
N LEU A 71 -3.02 1.31 29.65
CA LEU A 71 -3.61 1.70 28.37
C LEU A 71 -4.44 2.98 28.51
N THR A 72 -5.22 3.15 29.58
CA THR A 72 -5.96 4.41 29.81
C THR A 72 -5.01 5.59 29.99
N ASN A 73 -3.85 5.40 30.62
CA ASN A 73 -2.83 6.45 30.73
C ASN A 73 -2.24 6.82 29.36
N PHE A 74 -2.03 5.84 28.48
CA PHE A 74 -1.57 6.09 27.12
C PHE A 74 -2.62 6.86 26.29
N PHE A 75 -3.91 6.48 26.37
CA PHE A 75 -4.98 7.24 25.71
C PHE A 75 -5.10 8.66 26.26
N PHE A 76 -4.97 8.84 27.58
CA PHE A 76 -4.89 10.17 28.16
C PHE A 76 -3.75 10.98 27.55
N TRP A 77 -2.53 10.43 27.49
CA TRP A 77 -1.38 11.12 26.89
C TRP A 77 -1.62 11.53 25.44
N THR A 78 -2.21 10.68 24.60
CA THR A 78 -2.53 11.04 23.20
C THR A 78 -3.59 12.14 23.12
N THR A 79 -4.61 12.12 23.99
CA THR A 79 -5.63 13.18 24.03
C THR A 79 -5.10 14.51 24.59
N TRP A 80 -4.17 14.46 25.54
CA TRP A 80 -3.48 15.65 26.05
C TRP A 80 -2.66 16.32 24.94
N MET A 81 -1.83 15.55 24.21
CA MET A 81 -1.12 16.05 23.02
C MET A 81 -2.08 16.69 22.01
N ALA A 82 -3.25 16.11 21.80
CA ALA A 82 -4.23 16.60 20.82
C ALA A 82 -4.99 17.87 21.25
N SER A 83 -5.01 18.19 22.54
CA SER A 83 -5.83 19.27 23.12
C SER A 83 -5.04 20.39 23.79
N THR A 84 -3.72 20.27 23.91
CA THR A 84 -2.85 21.25 24.56
C THR A 84 -2.01 22.02 23.55
N ASN A 85 -1.96 23.36 23.70
CA ASN A 85 -1.18 24.24 22.85
C ASN A 85 0.32 23.95 22.97
N ARG A 86 1.04 24.11 21.86
CA ARG A 86 2.51 24.13 21.90
C ARG A 86 2.98 25.40 22.60
N PRO A 87 4.15 25.37 23.25
CA PRO A 87 4.75 26.58 23.83
C PRO A 87 4.89 27.69 22.77
N GLY A 88 4.35 28.87 23.08
CA GLY A 88 4.45 30.04 22.21
C GLY A 88 3.57 30.03 20.95
N THR A 89 2.62 29.09 20.83
CA THR A 89 1.68 29.07 19.70
C THR A 89 0.24 28.85 20.15
N ASP A 90 -0.72 29.15 19.26
CA ASP A 90 -2.14 28.90 19.48
C ASP A 90 -2.61 27.52 18.96
N ALA A 91 -1.71 26.73 18.37
CA ALA A 91 -1.99 25.41 17.83
C ALA A 91 -1.62 24.30 18.81
N THR A 92 -2.39 23.21 18.86
CA THR A 92 -2.03 22.03 19.67
C THR A 92 -0.84 21.26 19.10
N TYR A 93 -0.29 20.29 19.85
CA TYR A 93 0.81 19.45 19.34
C TYR A 93 0.45 18.68 18.06
N THR A 94 -0.82 18.49 17.77
CA THR A 94 -1.32 17.80 16.56
C THR A 94 -1.90 18.78 15.54
N ASN A 95 -1.51 20.06 15.56
CA ASN A 95 -2.06 21.10 14.68
C ASN A 95 -3.60 21.18 14.76
N ASN A 96 -4.13 21.19 15.98
CA ASN A 96 -5.56 21.23 16.33
C ASN A 96 -6.39 19.99 15.97
N TRP A 97 -5.78 18.89 15.52
CA TRP A 97 -6.51 17.65 15.26
C TRP A 97 -6.73 16.85 16.56
N PRO A 98 -7.89 16.17 16.75
CA PRO A 98 -9.03 16.05 15.84
C PRO A 98 -10.01 17.23 15.96
N HIS A 99 -10.93 17.36 14.98
CA HIS A 99 -12.01 18.34 15.04
C HIS A 99 -12.86 18.16 16.31
N GLU A 100 -12.83 19.15 17.19
CA GLU A 100 -13.54 19.19 18.47
C GLU A 100 -13.97 20.63 18.81
N PRO A 101 -15.23 20.98 18.54
CA PRO A 101 -15.76 22.32 18.79
C PRO A 101 -15.70 22.76 20.26
N LEU A 102 -15.73 21.85 21.24
CA LEU A 102 -15.74 22.22 22.66
C LEU A 102 -14.47 22.95 23.14
N ILE A 103 -13.34 22.75 22.44
CA ILE A 103 -12.05 23.38 22.74
C ILE A 103 -11.48 24.17 21.56
N ASP A 104 -12.33 24.50 20.59
CA ASP A 104 -11.96 25.16 19.32
C ASP A 104 -10.79 24.47 18.59
N ASN A 105 -10.82 23.14 18.55
CA ASN A 105 -9.94 22.39 17.67
C ASN A 105 -10.47 22.48 16.23
N VAL A 106 -10.11 23.56 15.57
CA VAL A 106 -10.44 23.88 14.17
C VAL A 106 -9.15 24.02 13.35
N PRO A 107 -9.19 23.89 12.01
CA PRO A 107 -8.03 24.09 11.16
C PRO A 107 -7.36 25.45 11.45
N THR A 108 -6.03 25.47 11.57
CA THR A 108 -5.29 26.72 11.75
C THR A 108 -5.28 27.56 10.46
N SER A 109 -4.92 28.83 10.56
CA SER A 109 -4.80 29.71 9.38
C SER A 109 -3.80 29.17 8.35
N GLU A 110 -2.66 28.64 8.81
CA GLU A 110 -1.63 28.06 7.93
C GLU A 110 -2.11 26.77 7.28
N ASN A 111 -2.94 25.98 7.97
CA ASN A 111 -3.56 24.79 7.40
C ASN A 111 -4.39 25.12 6.15
N ILE A 112 -5.23 26.15 6.25
CA ILE A 112 -6.06 26.63 5.13
C ILE A 112 -5.17 27.22 4.02
N MET A 113 -4.20 28.06 4.38
CA MET A 113 -3.28 28.68 3.43
C MET A 113 -2.51 27.65 2.59
N TRP A 114 -1.92 26.63 3.23
CA TRP A 114 -1.15 25.60 2.53
C TRP A 114 -2.03 24.64 1.72
N SER A 115 -3.30 24.48 2.11
CA SER A 115 -4.28 23.76 1.30
C SER A 115 -4.54 24.49 -0.02
N ILE A 116 -4.80 25.80 0.03
CA ILE A 116 -5.00 26.62 -1.18
C ILE A 116 -3.73 26.63 -2.04
N ALA A 117 -2.56 26.82 -1.43
CA ALA A 117 -1.28 26.79 -2.13
C ALA A 117 -1.04 25.44 -2.84
N SER A 118 -1.33 24.32 -2.19
CA SER A 118 -1.18 22.98 -2.80
C SER A 118 -2.04 22.79 -4.05
N VAL A 119 -3.27 23.33 -4.06
CA VAL A 119 -4.15 23.27 -5.24
C VAL A 119 -3.59 24.13 -6.37
N VAL A 120 -3.05 25.32 -6.06
CA VAL A 120 -2.39 26.17 -7.04
C VAL A 120 -1.16 25.48 -7.64
N PHE A 121 -0.32 24.86 -6.81
CA PHE A 121 0.86 24.11 -7.28
C PHE A 121 0.48 22.92 -8.14
N LEU A 122 -0.58 22.18 -7.80
CA LEU A 122 -1.11 21.11 -8.65
C LEU A 122 -1.51 21.65 -10.02
N ILE A 123 -2.37 22.66 -10.08
CA ILE A 123 -2.89 23.20 -11.35
C ILE A 123 -1.75 23.76 -12.21
N ALA A 124 -0.86 24.54 -11.60
CA ALA A 124 0.31 25.09 -12.28
C ALA A 124 1.24 23.97 -12.76
N GLY A 125 1.53 22.98 -11.92
CA GLY A 125 2.37 21.83 -12.24
C GLY A 125 1.84 21.04 -13.43
N VAL A 126 0.53 20.74 -13.44
CA VAL A 126 -0.12 20.08 -14.58
C VAL A 126 -0.01 20.92 -15.84
N GLY A 127 -0.32 22.22 -15.78
CA GLY A 127 -0.23 23.12 -16.92
C GLY A 127 1.19 23.21 -17.49
N PHE A 128 2.20 23.38 -16.63
CA PHE A 128 3.60 23.45 -17.04
C PHE A 128 4.15 22.11 -17.55
N LEU A 129 3.72 20.98 -16.98
CA LEU A 129 4.10 19.66 -17.46
C LEU A 129 3.55 19.43 -18.87
N ILE A 130 2.26 19.71 -19.10
CA ILE A 130 1.63 19.56 -20.42
C ILE A 130 2.27 20.52 -21.44
N TRP A 131 2.52 21.78 -21.05
CA TRP A 131 3.23 22.73 -21.88
C TRP A 131 4.65 22.24 -22.24
N GLY A 132 5.46 21.89 -21.24
CA GLY A 132 6.81 21.38 -21.45
C GLY A 132 6.82 20.13 -22.32
N TRP A 133 5.93 19.18 -22.05
CA TRP A 133 5.79 17.95 -22.84
C TRP A 133 5.41 18.24 -24.29
N SER A 134 4.50 19.18 -24.55
CA SER A 134 4.03 19.49 -25.91
C SER A 134 5.06 20.26 -26.74
N PHE A 135 5.85 21.14 -26.12
CA PHE A 135 6.81 22.00 -26.83
C PHE A 135 8.23 21.42 -26.89
N LEU A 136 8.64 20.60 -25.92
CA LEU A 136 9.99 20.01 -25.88
C LEU A 136 10.06 18.64 -26.57
N ARG A 137 8.92 17.99 -26.78
CA ARG A 137 8.86 16.75 -27.55
C ARG A 137 9.00 17.06 -29.03
N LYS A 138 10.07 16.56 -29.65
CA LYS A 138 10.24 16.59 -31.10
C LYS A 138 9.58 15.35 -31.70
N GLU A 139 8.74 15.50 -32.72
CA GLU A 139 8.09 14.39 -33.44
C GLU A 139 9.06 13.44 -34.18
N GLU A 140 10.37 13.73 -34.18
CA GLU A 140 11.42 12.91 -34.80
C GLU A 140 11.73 11.60 -34.04
N ASP A 141 10.81 11.12 -33.22
CA ASP A 141 10.86 9.77 -32.65
C ASP A 141 10.59 8.77 -33.77
N VAL A 142 11.64 8.43 -34.54
CA VAL A 142 11.63 7.39 -35.57
C VAL A 142 10.89 6.18 -35.01
N LYS A 143 9.70 5.88 -35.54
CA LYS A 143 8.96 4.65 -35.25
C LYS A 143 9.95 3.50 -35.43
N GLN A 144 10.37 2.90 -34.33
CA GLN A 144 11.26 1.77 -34.38
C GLN A 144 10.55 0.67 -35.16
N VAL A 145 11.21 0.11 -36.17
CA VAL A 145 10.69 -1.07 -36.86
C VAL A 145 10.62 -2.18 -35.81
N THR A 146 9.41 -2.53 -35.40
CA THR A 146 9.18 -3.60 -34.45
C THR A 146 9.68 -4.91 -35.07
N PRO A 147 10.48 -5.72 -34.36
CA PRO A 147 10.98 -6.98 -34.90
C PRO A 147 9.85 -7.92 -35.35
N ASP A 148 10.08 -8.69 -36.41
CA ASP A 148 9.09 -9.65 -36.95
C ASP A 148 8.79 -10.82 -36.01
N THR A 149 9.65 -11.04 -35.00
CA THR A 149 9.53 -12.13 -34.01
C THR A 149 9.93 -11.64 -32.62
N ASP A 150 9.31 -12.18 -31.56
CA ASP A 150 9.62 -11.85 -30.16
C ASP A 150 11.12 -12.04 -29.83
N PRO A 151 11.88 -10.95 -29.57
CA PRO A 151 13.31 -11.02 -29.29
C PRO A 151 13.67 -11.81 -28.02
N LEU A 152 12.82 -11.80 -27.00
CA LEU A 152 13.11 -12.44 -25.70
C LEU A 152 13.01 -13.96 -25.80
N THR A 153 12.26 -14.50 -26.76
CA THR A 153 12.16 -15.95 -26.99
C THR A 153 13.40 -16.54 -27.68
N ARG A 154 14.26 -15.71 -28.26
CA ARG A 154 15.51 -16.16 -28.92
C ARG A 154 16.58 -16.59 -27.92
N ILE A 155 16.46 -16.17 -26.65
CA ILE A 155 17.39 -16.50 -25.58
C ILE A 155 16.83 -17.69 -24.81
N ALA A 156 17.62 -18.77 -24.72
CA ALA A 156 17.20 -19.95 -23.98
C ALA A 156 16.99 -19.63 -22.49
N LEU A 157 15.87 -20.10 -21.94
CA LEU A 157 15.56 -19.93 -20.52
C LEU A 157 16.63 -20.61 -19.64
N THR A 158 17.17 -19.83 -18.72
CA THR A 158 18.15 -20.31 -17.74
C THR A 158 17.49 -21.14 -16.62
N PRO A 159 18.27 -21.97 -15.89
CA PRO A 159 17.76 -22.69 -14.73
C PRO A 159 17.16 -21.78 -13.64
N SER A 160 17.72 -20.59 -13.41
CA SER A 160 17.18 -19.64 -12.43
C SER A 160 15.81 -19.08 -12.85
N GLN A 161 15.63 -18.74 -14.14
CA GLN A 161 14.34 -18.27 -14.67
C GLN A 161 13.26 -19.33 -14.59
N LYS A 162 13.57 -20.58 -14.94
CA LYS A 162 12.61 -21.70 -14.81
C LYS A 162 12.17 -21.91 -13.37
N ALA A 163 13.07 -21.67 -12.40
CA ALA A 163 12.74 -21.77 -10.98
C ALA A 163 11.75 -20.70 -10.52
N LEU A 164 11.46 -19.64 -11.28
CA LEU A 164 10.52 -18.60 -10.89
C LEU A 164 9.04 -19.01 -11.01
N ALA A 165 8.73 -20.14 -11.64
CA ALA A 165 7.35 -20.64 -11.70
C ALA A 165 6.74 -20.84 -10.29
N LYS A 166 7.53 -21.29 -9.32
CA LYS A 166 7.09 -21.44 -7.92
C LYS A 166 6.87 -20.10 -7.20
N TYR A 167 7.55 -19.04 -7.62
CA TYR A 167 7.29 -17.69 -7.13
C TYR A 167 5.93 -17.19 -7.64
N GLY A 168 5.63 -17.42 -8.93
CA GLY A 168 4.32 -17.11 -9.50
C GLY A 168 3.18 -17.79 -8.73
N VAL A 169 3.33 -19.07 -8.37
CA VAL A 169 2.37 -19.81 -7.53
C VAL A 169 2.25 -19.21 -6.13
N LEU A 170 3.38 -18.89 -5.48
CA LEU A 170 3.38 -18.28 -4.14
C LEU A 170 2.65 -16.92 -4.16
N VAL A 171 2.90 -16.10 -5.17
CA VAL A 171 2.26 -14.78 -5.33
C VAL A 171 0.75 -14.93 -5.42
N VAL A 172 0.24 -15.79 -6.31
CA VAL A 172 -1.22 -15.93 -6.46
C VAL A 172 -1.86 -16.66 -5.28
N ALA A 173 -1.14 -17.53 -4.58
CA ALA A 173 -1.62 -18.15 -3.34
C ALA A 173 -1.81 -17.08 -2.24
N LEU A 174 -0.83 -16.20 -2.05
CA LEU A 174 -0.93 -15.09 -1.09
C LEU A 174 -1.97 -14.06 -1.50
N PHE A 175 -2.09 -13.77 -2.80
CA PHE A 175 -3.13 -12.88 -3.32
C PHE A 175 -4.54 -13.42 -3.02
N VAL A 176 -4.80 -14.69 -3.35
CA VAL A 176 -6.09 -15.32 -3.05
C VAL A 176 -6.35 -15.35 -1.55
N PHE A 177 -5.37 -15.78 -0.74
CA PHE A 177 -5.48 -15.73 0.72
C PHE A 177 -5.84 -14.32 1.21
N GLN A 178 -5.11 -13.30 0.74
CA GLN A 178 -5.35 -11.90 1.13
C GLN A 178 -6.75 -11.42 0.78
N VAL A 179 -7.28 -11.78 -0.39
CA VAL A 179 -8.63 -11.40 -0.83
C VAL A 179 -9.71 -12.09 0.01
N PHE A 180 -9.57 -13.38 0.31
CA PHE A 180 -10.50 -14.10 1.20
C PHE A 180 -10.48 -13.53 2.61
N ILE A 181 -9.28 -13.25 3.15
CA ILE A 181 -9.15 -12.59 4.46
C ILE A 181 -9.73 -11.17 4.42
N GLY A 182 -9.67 -10.47 3.28
CA GLY A 182 -10.33 -9.16 3.09
C GLY A 182 -11.85 -9.25 3.20
N GLY A 183 -12.46 -10.25 2.55
CA GLY A 183 -13.89 -10.54 2.72
C GLY A 183 -14.24 -10.89 4.16
N PHE A 184 -13.36 -11.62 4.86
CA PHE A 184 -13.55 -11.97 6.26
C PHE A 184 -13.47 -10.75 7.20
N VAL A 185 -12.53 -9.83 6.95
CA VAL A 185 -12.44 -8.53 7.64
C VAL A 185 -13.71 -7.70 7.41
N ALA A 186 -14.22 -7.66 6.18
CA ALA A 186 -15.44 -6.93 5.84
C ALA A 186 -16.67 -7.52 6.56
N HIS A 187 -16.72 -8.84 6.73
CA HIS A 187 -17.81 -9.51 7.44
C HIS A 187 -17.92 -9.09 8.91
N TYR A 188 -16.80 -8.92 9.61
CA TYR A 188 -16.81 -8.37 10.97
C TYR A 188 -17.43 -6.97 11.06
N THR A 189 -17.41 -6.20 9.97
CA THR A 189 -18.03 -4.87 9.97
C THR A 189 -19.56 -4.91 9.87
N VAL A 190 -20.16 -6.07 9.61
CA VAL A 190 -21.61 -6.26 9.55
C VAL A 190 -22.14 -7.13 10.69
N GLU A 191 -21.45 -8.20 11.08
CA GLU A 191 -21.89 -9.14 12.14
C GLU A 191 -21.09 -9.02 13.45
N GLY A 192 -20.04 -8.20 13.49
CA GLY A 192 -19.33 -7.83 14.72
C GLY A 192 -18.33 -8.86 15.23
N GLN A 193 -18.79 -9.95 15.87
CA GLN A 193 -17.93 -11.00 16.44
C GLN A 193 -18.17 -12.40 15.84
N GLU A 194 -19.32 -12.58 15.20
CA GLU A 194 -19.74 -13.86 14.63
C GLU A 194 -19.50 -13.91 13.13
N PHE A 195 -19.50 -15.13 12.59
CA PHE A 195 -19.52 -15.40 11.16
C PHE A 195 -20.68 -16.35 10.87
N TYR A 196 -21.83 -15.80 10.50
CA TYR A 196 -23.08 -16.54 10.29
C TYR A 196 -23.46 -17.44 11.50
N GLY A 197 -23.35 -16.89 12.72
CA GLY A 197 -23.64 -17.58 13.97
C GLY A 197 -22.49 -18.40 14.57
N ILE A 198 -21.31 -18.41 13.92
CA ILE A 198 -20.10 -19.08 14.45
C ILE A 198 -19.24 -18.04 15.19
N PRO A 199 -18.88 -18.23 16.47
CA PRO A 199 -18.10 -17.27 17.27
C PRO A 199 -16.61 -17.28 16.89
N VAL A 200 -16.30 -16.82 15.68
CA VAL A 200 -14.95 -16.85 15.11
C VAL A 200 -13.99 -15.86 15.77
N ALA A 201 -14.50 -14.79 16.40
CA ALA A 201 -13.67 -13.76 17.04
C ALA A 201 -12.80 -14.29 18.20
N ASP A 202 -13.17 -15.42 18.80
CA ASP A 202 -12.40 -16.08 19.85
C ASP A 202 -11.06 -16.65 19.33
N PHE A 203 -11.02 -17.02 18.05
CA PHE A 203 -9.84 -17.60 17.41
C PHE A 203 -9.18 -16.62 16.43
N PHE A 204 -9.97 -15.95 15.59
CA PHE A 204 -9.49 -15.10 14.51
C PHE A 204 -10.10 -13.69 14.58
N PRO A 205 -9.81 -12.91 15.64
CA PRO A 205 -10.42 -11.60 15.84
C PRO A 205 -10.13 -10.63 14.69
N TYR A 206 -10.99 -9.60 14.53
CA TYR A 206 -10.85 -8.56 13.51
C TYR A 206 -9.43 -8.02 13.37
N SER A 207 -8.76 -7.72 14.49
CA SER A 207 -7.40 -7.20 14.49
C SER A 207 -6.41 -8.16 13.83
N LEU A 208 -6.51 -9.47 14.10
CA LEU A 208 -5.63 -10.47 13.50
C LEU A 208 -5.87 -10.61 11.99
N VAL A 209 -7.13 -10.74 11.58
CA VAL A 209 -7.45 -10.92 10.16
C VAL A 209 -7.17 -9.65 9.35
N ARG A 210 -7.34 -8.46 9.95
CA ARG A 210 -6.91 -7.19 9.35
C ARG A 210 -5.40 -7.15 9.19
N THR A 211 -4.65 -7.57 10.22
CA THR A 211 -3.19 -7.67 10.16
C THR A 211 -2.75 -8.60 9.03
N TRP A 212 -3.33 -9.80 8.91
CA TRP A 212 -3.00 -10.73 7.84
C TRP A 212 -3.38 -10.20 6.46
N HIS A 213 -4.52 -9.53 6.31
CA HIS A 213 -4.93 -8.91 5.06
C HIS A 213 -3.90 -7.88 4.56
N ILE A 214 -3.48 -6.96 5.45
CA ILE A 214 -2.52 -5.90 5.11
C ILE A 214 -1.13 -6.50 4.84
N GLN A 215 -0.64 -7.38 5.72
CA GLN A 215 0.69 -7.97 5.57
C GLN A 215 0.76 -8.86 4.32
N ALA A 216 -0.26 -9.68 4.05
CA ALA A 216 -0.30 -10.50 2.84
C ALA A 216 -0.27 -9.64 1.57
N ALA A 217 -0.96 -8.49 1.57
CA ALA A 217 -0.95 -7.55 0.44
C ALA A 217 0.47 -7.07 0.13
N LEU A 218 1.21 -6.64 1.15
CA LEU A 218 2.61 -6.22 1.00
C LEU A 218 3.51 -7.38 0.57
N PHE A 219 3.30 -8.59 1.10
CA PHE A 219 4.11 -9.75 0.75
C PHE A 219 3.94 -10.17 -0.71
N TRP A 220 2.72 -10.29 -1.22
CA TRP A 220 2.51 -10.81 -2.58
C TRP A 220 2.93 -9.80 -3.64
N ILE A 221 2.66 -8.50 -3.42
CA ILE A 221 3.09 -7.42 -4.33
C ILE A 221 4.62 -7.36 -4.39
N ALA A 222 5.29 -7.30 -3.23
CA ALA A 222 6.75 -7.27 -3.19
C ALA A 222 7.36 -8.54 -3.82
N THR A 223 6.79 -9.71 -3.54
CA THR A 223 7.27 -10.98 -4.11
C THR A 223 7.16 -11.00 -5.64
N ALA A 224 6.11 -10.39 -6.21
CA ALA A 224 5.96 -10.28 -7.66
C ALA A 224 7.06 -9.39 -8.27
N PHE A 225 7.39 -8.27 -7.63
CA PHE A 225 8.47 -7.37 -8.11
C PHE A 225 9.85 -8.01 -7.98
N LEU A 226 10.11 -8.71 -6.87
CA LEU A 226 11.32 -9.50 -6.72
C LEU A 226 11.44 -10.56 -7.83
N THR A 227 10.32 -11.21 -8.17
CA THR A 227 10.24 -12.21 -9.26
C THR A 227 10.54 -11.58 -10.62
N ALA A 228 9.97 -10.41 -10.91
CA ALA A 228 10.23 -9.67 -12.15
C ALA A 228 11.71 -9.30 -12.27
N GLY A 229 12.33 -8.77 -11.21
CA GLY A 229 13.76 -8.47 -11.18
C GLY A 229 14.63 -9.70 -11.41
N LEU A 230 14.36 -10.80 -10.71
CA LEU A 230 15.09 -12.06 -10.87
C LEU A 230 14.94 -12.64 -12.28
N PHE A 231 13.80 -12.44 -12.93
CA PHE A 231 13.57 -12.87 -14.30
C PHE A 231 14.43 -12.08 -15.30
N LEU A 232 14.56 -10.77 -15.10
CA LEU A 232 15.39 -9.88 -15.93
C LEU A 232 16.89 -10.11 -15.72
N THR A 233 17.30 -10.62 -14.57
CA THR A 233 18.71 -10.73 -14.18
C THR A 233 19.57 -11.52 -15.19
N PRO A 234 19.17 -12.72 -15.67
CA PRO A 234 19.97 -13.44 -16.67
C PRO A 234 19.94 -12.78 -18.06
N PHE A 235 18.85 -12.10 -18.44
CA PHE A 235 18.79 -11.34 -19.69
C PHE A 235 19.82 -10.21 -19.70
N ILE A 236 19.92 -9.47 -18.60
CA ILE A 236 20.92 -8.41 -18.42
C ILE A 236 22.34 -9.00 -18.51
N ASN A 237 22.55 -10.20 -17.97
CA ASN A 237 23.83 -10.91 -18.01
C ASN A 237 24.05 -11.70 -19.33
N GLY A 238 23.49 -11.25 -20.46
CA GLY A 238 23.70 -11.87 -21.77
C GLY A 238 23.11 -13.27 -21.93
N GLY A 239 22.03 -13.57 -21.22
CA GLY A 239 21.32 -14.86 -21.26
C GLY A 239 21.94 -15.96 -20.41
N LYS A 240 22.78 -15.62 -19.42
CA LYS A 240 23.50 -16.61 -18.59
C LYS A 240 23.28 -16.38 -17.10
N ASP A 241 23.15 -17.49 -16.38
CA ASP A 241 23.12 -17.46 -14.92
C ASP A 241 24.51 -17.18 -14.33
N PRO A 242 24.65 -16.24 -13.38
CA PRO A 242 25.78 -16.21 -12.47
C PRO A 242 25.92 -17.56 -11.73
N LYS A 243 27.14 -17.90 -11.28
CA LYS A 243 27.39 -19.15 -10.53
C LYS A 243 26.44 -19.25 -9.32
N TYR A 244 25.80 -20.41 -9.10
CA TYR A 244 24.85 -20.60 -7.99
C TYR A 244 23.61 -19.69 -8.00
N GLN A 245 23.25 -19.04 -9.12
CA GLN A 245 22.07 -18.16 -9.18
C GLN A 245 20.78 -18.89 -8.83
N LYS A 246 20.52 -20.06 -9.44
CA LYS A 246 19.34 -20.88 -9.12
C LYS A 246 19.29 -21.25 -7.64
N LEU A 247 20.41 -21.65 -7.04
CA LEU A 247 20.47 -21.99 -5.62
C LEU A 247 20.07 -20.78 -4.76
N GLY A 248 20.57 -19.59 -5.08
CA GLY A 248 20.18 -18.36 -4.41
C GLY A 248 18.68 -18.06 -4.55
N VAL A 249 18.13 -18.18 -5.77
CA VAL A 249 16.69 -18.07 -6.02
C VAL A 249 15.89 -19.09 -5.20
N ASP A 250 16.39 -20.32 -5.06
CA ASP A 250 15.73 -21.34 -4.25
C ASP A 250 15.75 -21.02 -2.75
N ILE A 251 16.89 -20.58 -2.22
CA ILE A 251 17.05 -20.18 -0.82
C ILE A 251 16.15 -18.99 -0.49
N LEU A 252 16.12 -17.97 -1.36
CA LEU A 252 15.29 -16.79 -1.17
C LEU A 252 13.80 -17.16 -1.11
N TRP A 253 13.36 -18.09 -1.96
CA TRP A 253 11.98 -18.57 -1.96
C TRP A 253 11.59 -19.23 -0.64
N PHE A 254 12.46 -20.12 -0.11
CA PHE A 254 12.23 -20.74 1.20
C PHE A 254 12.24 -19.71 2.32
N ALA A 255 13.17 -18.74 2.29
CA ALA A 255 13.25 -17.66 3.28
C ALA A 255 11.97 -16.82 3.31
N LEU A 256 11.39 -16.50 2.15
CA LEU A 256 10.12 -15.78 2.07
C LEU A 256 8.98 -16.56 2.73
N ILE A 257 8.88 -17.87 2.47
CA ILE A 257 7.85 -18.72 3.12
C ILE A 257 8.02 -18.73 4.63
N ILE A 258 9.25 -18.90 5.12
CA ILE A 258 9.55 -18.90 6.56
C ILE A 258 9.12 -17.57 7.19
N VAL A 259 9.43 -16.44 6.55
CA VAL A 259 9.05 -15.12 7.06
C VAL A 259 7.53 -14.93 7.07
N VAL A 260 6.84 -15.30 5.99
CA VAL A 260 5.37 -15.15 5.89
C VAL A 260 4.67 -16.02 6.94
N VAL A 261 4.94 -17.32 6.93
CA VAL A 261 4.29 -18.26 7.86
C VAL A 261 4.69 -17.96 9.30
N GLY A 262 5.98 -17.73 9.55
CA GLY A 262 6.50 -17.42 10.89
C GLY A 262 5.90 -16.14 11.47
N SER A 263 5.79 -15.08 10.66
CA SER A 263 5.17 -13.83 11.11
C SER A 263 3.68 -13.99 11.39
N PHE A 264 2.91 -14.67 10.53
CA PHE A 264 1.47 -14.85 10.73
C PHE A 264 1.15 -15.69 11.96
N VAL A 265 1.88 -16.80 12.14
CA VAL A 265 1.74 -17.66 13.33
C VAL A 265 2.12 -16.90 14.60
N SER A 266 3.18 -16.09 14.55
CA SER A 266 3.60 -15.33 15.73
C SER A 266 2.65 -14.18 16.08
N GLN A 267 2.06 -13.53 15.07
CA GLN A 267 1.00 -12.53 15.25
C GLN A 267 -0.26 -13.15 15.86
N TYR A 268 -0.63 -14.37 15.46
CA TYR A 268 -1.71 -15.12 16.11
C TYR A 268 -1.41 -15.31 17.59
N PHE A 269 -0.23 -15.85 17.95
CA PHE A 269 0.12 -16.08 19.35
C PHE A 269 0.17 -14.79 20.19
N ALA A 270 0.58 -13.67 19.59
CA ALA A 270 0.56 -12.37 20.24
C ALA A 270 -0.87 -11.89 20.51
N ILE A 271 -1.73 -11.86 19.49
CA ILE A 271 -3.11 -11.35 19.61
C ILE A 271 -4.00 -12.30 20.42
N ALA A 272 -3.72 -13.61 20.40
CA ALA A 272 -4.39 -14.59 21.24
C ALA A 272 -4.01 -14.48 22.72
N GLY A 273 -2.95 -13.72 23.08
CA GLY A 273 -2.47 -13.57 24.45
C GLY A 273 -1.68 -14.78 24.97
N ILE A 274 -1.20 -15.64 24.06
CA ILE A 274 -0.40 -16.84 24.38
C ILE A 274 1.07 -16.47 24.55
N MET A 275 1.54 -15.45 23.82
CA MET A 275 2.93 -14.97 23.88
C MET A 275 3.16 -14.06 25.11
N PRO A 276 4.23 -14.28 25.89
CA PRO A 276 4.61 -13.34 26.95
C PRO A 276 4.91 -11.94 26.41
N ALA A 277 4.40 -10.90 27.08
CA ALA A 277 4.48 -9.50 26.61
C ALA A 277 5.91 -9.03 26.27
N LYS A 278 6.92 -9.44 27.05
CA LYS A 278 8.33 -9.09 26.81
C LYS A 278 8.90 -9.57 25.46
N TYR A 279 8.28 -10.55 24.81
CA TYR A 279 8.69 -11.05 23.50
C TYR A 279 7.82 -10.51 22.35
N ASN A 280 6.73 -9.79 22.67
CA ASN A 280 5.73 -9.38 21.69
C ASN A 280 6.32 -8.50 20.58
N PHE A 281 7.09 -7.46 20.94
CA PHE A 281 7.69 -6.57 19.94
C PHE A 281 8.67 -7.28 19.01
N TRP A 282 9.41 -8.26 19.53
CA TRP A 282 10.44 -8.97 18.77
C TRP A 282 9.88 -10.07 17.88
N PHE A 283 9.02 -10.93 18.41
CA PHE A 283 8.56 -12.12 17.70
C PHE A 283 7.08 -12.05 17.32
N GLY A 284 6.26 -11.33 18.10
CA GLY A 284 4.81 -11.27 17.95
C GLY A 284 4.34 -10.18 17.00
N HIS A 285 3.60 -9.21 17.54
CA HIS A 285 2.92 -8.16 16.80
C HIS A 285 3.41 -6.77 17.24
N GLN A 286 3.98 -5.97 16.33
CA GLN A 286 4.50 -4.63 16.66
C GLN A 286 3.41 -3.61 16.98
N GLY A 287 2.20 -3.79 16.44
CA GLY A 287 1.04 -2.94 16.75
C GLY A 287 0.87 -1.73 15.83
N TYR A 288 1.77 -1.57 14.85
CA TYR A 288 1.72 -0.51 13.86
C TYR A 288 1.41 -1.10 12.50
N GLU A 289 0.32 -0.64 11.88
CA GLU A 289 -0.14 -1.16 10.60
C GLU A 289 0.95 -1.02 9.50
N PHE A 290 0.95 -1.96 8.56
CA PHE A 290 1.96 -2.18 7.51
C PHE A 290 3.30 -2.75 7.99
N ILE A 291 3.66 -2.54 9.26
CA ILE A 291 4.88 -3.05 9.91
C ILE A 291 4.54 -3.94 11.10
N ASP A 292 3.42 -4.67 11.02
CA ASP A 292 2.84 -5.46 12.11
C ASP A 292 3.69 -6.66 12.53
N LEU A 293 4.48 -7.24 11.62
CA LEU A 293 5.34 -8.39 11.90
C LEU A 293 6.39 -8.04 12.97
N GLY A 294 6.62 -8.93 13.95
CA GLY A 294 7.64 -8.72 14.98
C GLY A 294 9.03 -8.35 14.43
N ARG A 295 9.81 -7.60 15.22
CA ARG A 295 11.12 -7.06 14.81
C ARG A 295 12.07 -8.11 14.23
N PHE A 296 12.10 -9.32 14.78
CA PHE A 296 12.87 -10.45 14.27
C PHE A 296 12.47 -10.81 12.84
N TRP A 297 11.17 -10.96 12.58
CA TRP A 297 10.64 -11.26 11.26
C TRP A 297 10.89 -10.11 10.28
N GLN A 298 10.82 -8.85 10.75
CA GLN A 298 11.15 -7.69 9.95
C GLN A 298 12.64 -7.66 9.55
N ILE A 299 13.55 -7.96 10.47
CA ILE A 299 14.98 -8.07 10.17
C ILE A 299 15.22 -9.20 9.18
N LEU A 300 14.61 -10.37 9.37
CA LEU A 300 14.75 -11.51 8.46
C LEU A 300 14.19 -11.20 7.07
N LYS A 301 13.06 -10.49 6.99
CA LYS A 301 12.51 -9.95 5.73
C LYS A 301 13.52 -9.03 5.05
N TRP A 302 14.12 -8.10 5.78
CA TRP A 302 15.11 -7.19 5.23
C TRP A 302 16.37 -7.92 4.74
N VAL A 303 16.87 -8.89 5.51
CA VAL A 303 17.97 -9.77 5.09
C VAL A 303 17.62 -10.52 3.80
N GLY A 304 16.38 -11.00 3.66
CA GLY A 304 15.89 -11.59 2.41
C GLY A 304 15.90 -10.61 1.24
N ILE A 305 15.48 -9.36 1.45
CA ILE A 305 15.53 -8.28 0.45
C ILE A 305 16.99 -7.93 0.07
N LEU A 306 17.90 -7.85 1.05
CA LEU A 306 19.33 -7.64 0.80
C LEU A 306 19.95 -8.82 0.04
N PHE A 307 19.52 -10.05 0.35
CA PHE A 307 19.95 -11.22 -0.39
C PHE A 307 19.44 -11.20 -1.83
N TRP A 308 18.20 -10.77 -2.06
CA TRP A 308 17.69 -10.48 -3.40
C TRP A 308 18.53 -9.41 -4.11
N LEU A 309 18.88 -8.31 -3.44
CA LEU A 309 19.76 -7.27 -4.00
C LEU A 309 21.10 -7.87 -4.44
N VAL A 310 21.72 -8.74 -3.63
CA VAL A 310 22.94 -9.46 -4.02
C VAL A 310 22.73 -10.29 -5.30
N LEU A 311 21.61 -11.02 -5.43
CA LEU A 311 21.31 -11.80 -6.63
C LEU A 311 21.14 -10.90 -7.87
N MET A 312 20.50 -9.74 -7.72
CA MET A 312 20.36 -8.74 -8.79
C MET A 312 21.72 -8.15 -9.17
N THR A 313 22.49 -7.65 -8.20
CA THR A 313 23.81 -7.06 -8.40
C THR A 313 24.73 -8.02 -9.14
N ARG A 314 24.71 -9.31 -8.79
CA ARG A 314 25.56 -10.32 -9.42
C ARG A 314 25.26 -10.53 -10.91
N GLY A 315 24.02 -10.34 -11.36
CA GLY A 315 23.67 -10.40 -12.78
C GLY A 315 23.79 -9.06 -13.50
N CYS A 316 23.60 -7.93 -12.81
CA CYS A 316 23.72 -6.62 -13.44
C CYS A 316 25.19 -6.15 -13.59
N LEU A 317 26.06 -6.45 -12.61
CA LEU A 317 27.43 -5.92 -12.58
C LEU A 317 28.29 -6.31 -13.80
N PRO A 318 28.22 -7.55 -14.34
CA PRO A 318 28.94 -7.88 -15.58
C PRO A 318 28.51 -7.04 -16.78
N ALA A 319 27.23 -6.68 -16.89
CA ALA A 319 26.73 -5.84 -17.98
C ALA A 319 27.29 -4.41 -17.91
N PHE A 320 27.55 -3.88 -16.71
CA PHE A 320 28.25 -2.59 -16.55
C PHE A 320 29.71 -2.62 -17.00
N LYS A 321 30.34 -3.80 -17.16
CA LYS A 321 31.72 -3.92 -17.67
C LYS A 321 31.81 -3.95 -19.19
N GLN A 322 30.70 -4.16 -19.89
CA GLN A 322 30.66 -4.15 -21.34
C GLN A 322 30.78 -2.72 -21.89
N GLU A 323 31.23 -2.55 -23.13
CA GLU A 323 31.28 -1.24 -23.79
C GLU A 323 29.88 -0.82 -24.28
N GLY A 324 29.64 0.50 -24.36
CA GLY A 324 28.37 1.07 -24.84
C GLY A 324 27.58 1.86 -23.79
N ASP A 325 26.42 2.35 -24.21
CA ASP A 325 25.53 3.16 -23.38
C ASP A 325 24.92 2.34 -22.22
N LYS A 326 25.06 2.84 -20.99
CA LYS A 326 24.61 2.17 -19.75
C LYS A 326 23.52 2.95 -19.03
N ASN A 327 23.00 4.03 -19.60
CA ASN A 327 22.12 4.95 -18.89
C ASN A 327 20.84 4.28 -18.37
N LEU A 328 20.14 3.54 -19.23
CA LEU A 328 18.93 2.80 -18.84
C LEU A 328 19.22 1.71 -17.78
N LEU A 329 20.35 1.01 -17.92
CA LEU A 329 20.78 0.01 -16.95
C LEU A 329 21.16 0.65 -15.61
N ALA A 330 21.78 1.84 -15.63
CA ALA A 330 22.16 2.59 -14.45
C ALA A 330 20.94 3.00 -13.62
N ILE A 331 19.92 3.58 -14.25
CA ILE A 331 18.68 3.95 -13.54
C ILE A 331 17.91 2.72 -13.06
N PHE A 332 17.90 1.62 -13.83
CA PHE A 332 17.31 0.35 -13.38
C PHE A 332 18.04 -0.22 -12.17
N PHE A 333 19.37 -0.23 -12.19
CA PHE A 333 20.14 -0.75 -11.06
C PHE A 333 20.05 0.16 -9.83
N ALA A 334 19.99 1.49 -10.02
CA ALA A 334 19.76 2.43 -8.93
C ALA A 334 18.41 2.18 -8.24
N SER A 335 17.33 1.96 -9.00
CA SER A 335 16.02 1.64 -8.41
C SER A 335 16.04 0.31 -7.65
N VAL A 336 16.71 -0.72 -8.17
CA VAL A 336 16.95 -2.00 -7.48
C VAL A 336 17.68 -1.80 -6.14
N VAL A 337 18.72 -0.97 -6.12
CA VAL A 337 19.47 -0.65 -4.88
C VAL A 337 18.57 0.08 -3.89
N CYS A 338 17.78 1.07 -4.32
CA CYS A 338 16.86 1.79 -3.44
C CYS A 338 15.81 0.85 -2.84
N VAL A 339 15.18 -0.01 -3.65
CA VAL A 339 14.25 -1.04 -3.16
C VAL A 339 14.93 -1.96 -2.14
N GLY A 340 16.20 -2.32 -2.37
CA GLY A 340 16.94 -3.19 -1.46
C GLY A 340 17.26 -2.55 -0.09
N LEU A 341 17.69 -1.30 -0.09
CA LEU A 341 18.25 -0.65 1.10
C LEU A 341 17.20 0.07 1.97
N PHE A 342 16.21 0.73 1.37
CA PHE A 342 15.34 1.65 2.11
C PHE A 342 14.34 0.99 3.06
N TYR A 343 14.07 -0.32 2.90
CA TYR A 343 13.31 -1.06 3.90
C TYR A 343 13.98 -1.03 5.30
N GLY A 344 15.30 -0.82 5.35
CA GLY A 344 16.07 -0.65 6.59
C GLY A 344 15.65 0.56 7.42
N ALA A 345 15.00 1.58 6.82
CA ALA A 345 14.47 2.74 7.54
C ALA A 345 13.43 2.33 8.61
N GLY A 346 12.73 1.21 8.40
CA GLY A 346 11.76 0.68 9.35
C GLY A 346 12.37 0.11 10.64
N LEU A 347 13.70 0.11 10.78
CA LEU A 347 14.41 -0.36 11.97
C LEU A 347 14.80 0.77 12.95
N PHE A 348 14.60 2.04 12.58
CA PHE A 348 15.04 3.20 13.37
C PHE A 348 14.11 3.59 14.55
N TYR A 349 13.22 2.70 14.97
CA TYR A 349 12.41 2.85 16.19
C TYR A 349 12.47 1.58 17.05
N GLY A 350 12.33 1.74 18.37
CA GLY A 350 12.21 0.63 19.32
C GLY A 350 10.79 0.49 19.87
N GLU A 351 10.61 -0.49 20.77
CA GLU A 351 9.32 -0.78 21.41
C GLU A 351 8.73 0.40 22.20
N ARG A 352 9.60 1.24 22.79
CA ARG A 352 9.21 2.36 23.66
C ARG A 352 9.58 3.73 23.10
N THR A 353 9.80 3.81 21.79
CA THR A 353 10.08 5.08 21.10
C THR A 353 8.83 5.97 21.12
N HIS A 354 9.03 7.29 21.18
CA HIS A 354 7.94 8.25 21.09
C HIS A 354 7.10 8.05 19.82
N LEU A 355 5.76 8.09 19.94
CA LEU A 355 4.85 7.72 18.85
C LEU A 355 5.10 8.51 17.56
N THR A 356 5.28 9.84 17.64
CA THR A 356 5.60 10.69 16.48
C THR A 356 6.89 10.28 15.74
N ILE A 357 7.90 9.78 16.45
CA ILE A 357 9.16 9.31 15.83
C ILE A 357 8.93 7.97 15.13
N MET A 358 8.14 7.08 15.74
CA MET A 358 7.73 5.83 15.09
C MET A 358 6.91 6.11 13.84
N GLU A 359 5.93 7.02 13.90
CA GLU A 359 5.12 7.45 12.75
C GLU A 359 6.01 7.99 11.62
N TYR A 360 6.97 8.87 11.93
CA TYR A 360 7.95 9.35 10.95
C TYR A 360 8.63 8.20 10.22
N TRP A 361 9.28 7.27 10.93
CA TRP A 361 10.01 6.16 10.29
C TRP A 361 9.11 5.10 9.65
N ARG A 362 7.87 4.95 10.13
CA ARG A 362 6.87 4.08 9.51
C ARG A 362 6.58 4.54 8.08
N TRP A 363 6.35 5.84 7.89
CA TRP A 363 6.03 6.40 6.57
C TRP A 363 7.20 6.39 5.58
N TRP A 364 8.45 6.31 6.06
CA TRP A 364 9.60 6.03 5.17
C TRP A 364 9.51 4.65 4.50
N VAL A 365 8.92 3.66 5.19
CA VAL A 365 8.74 2.32 4.60
C VAL A 365 7.41 2.20 3.88
N VAL A 366 6.37 2.89 4.32
CA VAL A 366 5.04 2.77 3.72
C VAL A 366 4.89 3.69 2.51
N HIS A 367 5.11 4.99 2.67
CA HIS A 367 4.99 5.93 1.55
C HIS A 367 6.27 5.86 0.69
N LEU A 368 7.43 6.22 1.22
CA LEU A 368 8.61 6.35 0.37
C LEU A 368 9.08 5.00 -0.25
N TRP A 369 9.09 3.90 0.52
CA TRP A 369 9.53 2.60 -0.01
C TRP A 369 8.50 1.85 -0.85
N VAL A 370 7.22 1.77 -0.43
CA VAL A 370 6.19 1.11 -1.26
C VAL A 370 5.72 2.02 -2.38
N GLU A 371 5.44 3.30 -2.13
CA GLU A 371 4.91 4.21 -3.15
C GLU A 371 6.05 4.69 -4.07
N GLY A 372 7.00 5.44 -3.52
CA GLY A 372 8.06 6.07 -4.31
C GLY A 372 8.97 5.06 -5.02
N PHE A 373 9.64 4.17 -4.29
CA PHE A 373 10.65 3.29 -4.90
C PHE A 373 10.07 2.15 -5.74
N PHE A 374 8.88 1.62 -5.43
CA PHE A 374 8.28 0.63 -6.32
C PHE A 374 7.79 1.25 -7.62
N GLU A 375 7.24 2.47 -7.60
CA GLU A 375 6.83 3.14 -8.83
C GLU A 375 8.02 3.42 -9.74
N VAL A 376 9.14 3.89 -9.19
CA VAL A 376 10.39 4.06 -9.95
C VAL A 376 10.91 2.71 -10.46
N PHE A 377 10.98 1.69 -9.61
CA PHE A 377 11.45 0.35 -10.02
C PHE A 377 10.59 -0.23 -11.14
N ALA A 378 9.27 -0.13 -11.03
CA ALA A 378 8.34 -0.67 -12.01
C ALA A 378 8.38 0.08 -13.33
N THR A 379 8.36 1.41 -13.30
CA THR A 379 8.44 2.28 -14.48
C THR A 379 9.72 1.99 -15.27
N VAL A 380 10.85 1.92 -14.58
CA VAL A 380 12.14 1.64 -15.22
C VAL A 380 12.21 0.19 -15.71
N SER A 381 11.63 -0.78 -14.98
CA SER A 381 11.54 -2.17 -15.42
C SER A 381 10.71 -2.32 -16.69
N LEU A 382 9.57 -1.62 -16.79
CA LEU A 382 8.73 -1.62 -17.98
C LEU A 382 9.44 -0.97 -19.17
N ALA A 383 10.07 0.19 -18.96
CA ALA A 383 10.90 0.83 -19.98
C ALA A 383 12.01 -0.11 -20.48
N PHE A 384 12.66 -0.84 -19.55
CA PHE A 384 13.67 -1.84 -19.87
C PHE A 384 13.10 -3.01 -20.68
N ILE A 385 11.94 -3.55 -20.29
CA ILE A 385 11.26 -4.64 -21.01
C ILE A 385 10.87 -4.20 -22.43
N PHE A 386 10.18 -3.06 -22.58
CA PHE A 386 9.73 -2.57 -23.89
C PHE A 386 10.89 -2.22 -24.83
N TYR A 387 11.99 -1.70 -24.28
CA TYR A 387 13.23 -1.53 -25.04
C TYR A 387 13.77 -2.87 -25.56
N ASN A 388 13.89 -3.88 -24.69
CA ASN A 388 14.42 -5.20 -25.09
C ASN A 388 13.48 -5.96 -26.04
N LEU A 389 12.18 -5.66 -26.02
CA LEU A 389 11.20 -6.14 -26.99
C LEU A 389 11.26 -5.42 -28.34
N GLY A 390 12.07 -4.36 -28.46
CA GLY A 390 12.18 -3.57 -29.68
C GLY A 390 10.97 -2.68 -29.98
N LEU A 391 10.14 -2.40 -28.96
CA LEU A 391 8.92 -1.59 -29.08
C LEU A 391 9.20 -0.10 -28.91
N VAL A 392 10.23 0.24 -28.11
CA VAL A 392 10.61 1.61 -27.81
C VAL A 392 12.12 1.73 -27.96
N ASN A 393 12.57 2.82 -28.58
CA ASN A 393 14.01 3.04 -28.76
C ASN A 393 14.67 3.38 -27.41
N LYS A 394 15.96 3.07 -27.30
CA LYS A 394 16.71 3.24 -26.06
C LYS A 394 16.71 4.68 -25.53
N LYS A 395 16.77 5.66 -26.42
CA LYS A 395 16.84 7.09 -26.08
C LYS A 395 15.55 7.55 -25.42
N ILE A 396 14.40 7.21 -26.01
CA ILE A 396 13.07 7.49 -25.45
C ILE A 396 12.91 6.75 -24.13
N ALA A 397 13.17 5.43 -24.10
CA ALA A 397 13.01 4.63 -22.89
C ALA A 397 13.87 5.15 -21.72
N THR A 398 15.10 5.60 -21.99
CA THR A 398 15.98 6.19 -20.98
C THR A 398 15.50 7.57 -20.55
N GLY A 399 15.19 8.44 -21.51
CA GLY A 399 14.77 9.81 -21.24
C GLY A 399 13.45 9.86 -20.46
N SER A 400 12.46 9.07 -20.86
CA SER A 400 11.17 8.98 -20.16
C SER A 400 11.34 8.36 -18.78
N ALA A 401 12.08 7.26 -18.64
CA ALA A 401 12.28 6.62 -17.34
C ALA A 401 12.98 7.54 -16.33
N ILE A 402 14.00 8.30 -16.76
CA ILE A 402 14.69 9.28 -15.89
C ILE A 402 13.77 10.46 -15.57
N ALA A 403 13.04 11.00 -16.54
CA ALA A 403 12.12 12.11 -16.32
C ALA A 403 10.98 11.72 -15.36
N SER A 404 10.33 10.57 -15.59
CA SER A 404 9.28 10.06 -14.70
C SER A 404 9.84 9.78 -13.31
N ALA A 405 11.00 9.13 -13.19
CA ALA A 405 11.64 8.92 -11.89
C ALA A 405 11.95 10.23 -11.16
N ALA A 406 12.41 11.27 -11.87
CA ALA A 406 12.65 12.58 -11.26
C ALA A 406 11.35 13.25 -10.79
N LEU A 407 10.28 13.18 -11.58
CA LEU A 407 8.97 13.72 -11.21
C LEU A 407 8.37 13.02 -9.98
N PHE A 408 8.40 11.68 -9.96
CA PHE A 408 7.95 10.90 -8.80
C PHE A 408 8.77 11.20 -7.55
N MET A 409 10.10 11.29 -7.66
CA MET A 409 10.96 11.56 -6.50
C MET A 409 10.86 13.00 -6.00
N LEU A 410 10.58 13.97 -6.89
CA LEU A 410 10.36 15.36 -6.52
C LEU A 410 9.12 15.49 -5.61
N GLY A 411 8.01 14.84 -5.99
CA GLY A 411 6.77 14.85 -5.23
C GLY A 411 6.83 13.93 -4.00
N GLY A 412 7.12 12.64 -4.20
CA GLY A 412 6.95 11.60 -3.19
C GLY A 412 7.97 11.62 -2.04
N VAL A 413 9.22 12.06 -2.25
CA VAL A 413 10.20 12.09 -1.14
C VAL A 413 9.75 13.06 -0.03
N PRO A 414 9.63 14.37 -0.28
CA PRO A 414 9.05 15.30 0.69
C PRO A 414 7.53 15.11 0.89
N GLY A 415 6.83 14.52 -0.08
CA GLY A 415 5.41 14.18 -0.02
C GLY A 415 5.05 13.26 1.13
N THR A 416 5.99 12.43 1.60
CA THR A 416 5.88 11.60 2.83
C THR A 416 5.22 12.33 4.00
N PHE A 417 5.45 13.64 4.12
CA PHE A 417 4.95 14.46 5.22
C PHE A 417 3.43 14.67 5.23
N HIS A 418 2.70 14.34 4.16
CA HIS A 418 1.24 14.35 4.17
C HIS A 418 0.61 13.34 5.14
N HIS A 419 1.37 12.33 5.56
CA HIS A 419 0.95 11.40 6.61
C HIS A 419 1.24 11.91 8.03
N LEU A 420 2.03 12.97 8.16
CA LEU A 420 2.52 13.46 9.44
C LEU A 420 1.76 14.69 9.94
N TYR A 421 0.91 15.32 9.11
CA TYR A 421 0.19 16.56 9.41
C TYR A 421 -0.36 16.65 10.84
N TYR A 422 -0.93 15.56 11.34
CA TYR A 422 -1.68 15.53 12.60
C TYR A 422 -1.09 14.56 13.64
N SER A 423 0.18 14.18 13.48
CA SER A 423 0.84 13.14 14.29
C SER A 423 1.91 13.67 15.25
N GLY A 424 1.90 14.97 15.57
CA GLY A 424 2.86 15.59 16.48
C GLY A 424 3.88 16.53 15.82
N THR A 425 3.76 16.79 14.51
CA THR A 425 4.69 17.66 13.76
C THR A 425 4.25 19.11 13.70
N THR A 426 5.17 20.00 13.36
CA THR A 426 4.94 21.45 13.28
C THR A 426 4.45 21.89 11.89
N THR A 427 3.97 23.14 11.79
CA THR A 427 3.46 23.74 10.53
C THR A 427 4.39 23.61 9.32
N PRO A 428 5.74 23.77 9.43
CA PRO A 428 6.62 23.59 8.28
C PRO A 428 6.55 22.19 7.64
N VAL A 429 6.33 21.14 8.45
CA VAL A 429 6.16 19.77 7.93
C VAL A 429 4.88 19.67 7.10
N MET A 430 3.79 20.28 7.58
CA MET A 430 2.53 20.37 6.84
C MET A 430 2.68 21.15 5.54
N ALA A 431 3.40 22.27 5.56
CA ALA A 431 3.67 23.08 4.39
C ALA A 431 4.42 22.31 3.30
N ILE A 432 5.49 21.61 3.68
CA ILE A 432 6.28 20.78 2.78
C ILE A 432 5.43 19.63 2.26
N GLY A 433 4.76 18.88 3.15
CA GLY A 433 3.91 17.75 2.76
C GLY A 433 2.86 18.17 1.74
N ALA A 434 2.11 19.25 2.02
CA ALA A 434 1.04 19.72 1.14
C ALA A 434 1.55 20.19 -0.22
N SER A 435 2.68 20.91 -0.23
CA SER A 435 3.21 21.47 -1.47
C SER A 435 3.75 20.39 -2.39
N PHE A 436 4.51 19.43 -1.84
CA PHE A 436 5.19 18.42 -2.64
C PHE A 436 4.30 17.22 -2.98
N SER A 437 3.41 16.77 -2.09
CA SER A 437 2.46 15.70 -2.43
C SER A 437 1.44 16.15 -3.48
N ALA A 438 1.17 17.46 -3.61
CA ALA A 438 0.42 17.98 -4.75
C ALA A 438 1.17 17.82 -6.08
N LEU A 439 2.49 17.97 -6.06
CA LEU A 439 3.34 17.74 -7.24
C LEU A 439 3.46 16.27 -7.62
N GLU A 440 3.24 15.35 -6.67
CA GLU A 440 3.18 13.91 -6.93
C GLU A 440 2.02 13.53 -7.84
N VAL A 441 0.89 14.26 -7.78
CA VAL A 441 -0.29 14.02 -8.63
C VAL A 441 -0.10 14.54 -10.06
N VAL A 442 0.82 15.48 -10.27
CA VAL A 442 1.09 16.12 -11.57
C VAL A 442 1.45 15.10 -12.67
N PRO A 443 2.41 14.17 -12.49
CA PRO A 443 2.66 13.14 -13.49
C PRO A 443 1.47 12.17 -13.66
N LEU A 444 0.65 11.98 -12.63
CA LEU A 444 -0.43 10.98 -12.64
C LEU A 444 -1.58 11.37 -13.59
N VAL A 445 -1.85 12.66 -13.78
CA VAL A 445 -2.94 13.12 -14.66
C VAL A 445 -2.60 12.97 -16.15
N VAL A 446 -1.32 12.86 -16.50
CA VAL A 446 -0.88 12.64 -17.90
C VAL A 446 -0.72 11.16 -18.26
N LEU A 447 -0.93 10.25 -17.30
CA LEU A 447 -0.84 8.79 -17.52
C LEU A 447 -1.86 8.25 -18.52
N GLY A 448 -2.91 9.01 -18.85
CA GLY A 448 -3.81 8.66 -19.95
C GLY A 448 -3.07 8.52 -21.29
N TYR A 449 -2.03 9.34 -21.52
CA TYR A 449 -1.18 9.23 -22.70
C TYR A 449 -0.34 7.95 -22.67
N GLU A 450 0.33 7.66 -21.56
CA GLU A 450 1.13 6.42 -21.40
C GLU A 450 0.27 5.16 -21.51
N GLY A 451 -0.92 5.18 -20.91
CA GLY A 451 -1.90 4.10 -21.01
C GLY A 451 -2.32 3.83 -22.46
N TYR A 452 -2.53 4.89 -23.26
CA TYR A 452 -2.80 4.76 -24.69
C TYR A 452 -1.60 4.22 -25.46
N GLU A 453 -0.39 4.73 -25.20
CA GLU A 453 0.84 4.22 -25.82
C GLU A 453 1.01 2.73 -25.55
N HIS A 454 0.94 2.30 -24.29
CA HIS A 454 1.02 0.88 -23.90
C HIS A 454 -0.06 0.04 -24.58
N TRP A 455 -1.30 0.53 -24.62
CA TRP A 455 -2.38 -0.15 -25.32
C TRP A 455 -2.11 -0.25 -26.82
N SER A 456 -1.49 0.76 -27.44
CA SER A 456 -1.16 0.74 -28.87
C SER A 456 -0.02 -0.25 -29.19
N LEU A 457 0.93 -0.47 -28.27
CA LEU A 457 2.05 -1.41 -28.42
C LEU A 457 1.56 -2.84 -28.71
N GLN A 458 0.43 -3.25 -28.15
CA GLN A 458 -0.11 -4.61 -28.36
C GLN A 458 -0.46 -4.90 -29.83
N ARG A 459 -0.62 -3.86 -30.66
CA ARG A 459 -0.99 -3.96 -32.08
C ARG A 459 0.19 -3.77 -33.03
N GLN A 460 1.40 -3.54 -32.52
CA GLN A 460 2.56 -3.24 -33.35
C GLN A 460 3.13 -4.45 -34.09
N ALA A 461 2.97 -5.66 -33.56
CA ALA A 461 3.42 -6.89 -34.22
C ALA A 461 2.50 -8.08 -33.88
N PRO A 462 2.34 -9.08 -34.77
CA PRO A 462 1.45 -10.23 -34.54
C PRO A 462 1.78 -11.01 -33.25
N TRP A 463 3.06 -11.16 -32.93
CA TRP A 463 3.51 -11.89 -31.73
C TRP A 463 3.13 -11.18 -30.41
N MET A 464 2.80 -9.88 -30.43
CA MET A 464 2.34 -9.12 -29.25
C MET A 464 0.99 -9.59 -28.73
N ASN A 465 0.18 -10.27 -29.56
CA ASN A 465 -1.08 -10.90 -29.12
C ASN A 465 -0.85 -11.86 -27.92
N LYS A 466 0.34 -12.46 -27.82
CA LYS A 466 0.75 -13.34 -26.73
C LYS A 466 0.95 -12.61 -25.40
N LEU A 467 1.20 -11.30 -25.45
CA LEU A 467 1.44 -10.41 -24.31
C LEU A 467 0.25 -9.48 -24.02
N LYS A 468 -0.88 -9.69 -24.70
CA LYS A 468 -2.12 -8.89 -24.55
C LYS A 468 -2.50 -8.68 -23.08
N TRP A 469 -2.61 -9.76 -22.30
CA TRP A 469 -3.10 -9.68 -20.92
C TRP A 469 -2.15 -9.00 -19.94
N PRO A 470 -0.82 -9.27 -19.96
CA PRO A 470 0.15 -8.42 -19.27
C PRO A 470 0.01 -6.93 -19.60
N ILE A 471 -0.12 -6.58 -20.90
CA ILE A 471 -0.26 -5.19 -21.33
C ILE A 471 -1.56 -4.58 -20.85
N MET A 472 -2.68 -5.30 -20.95
CA MET A 472 -3.97 -4.86 -20.41
C MET A 472 -3.90 -4.59 -18.91
N CYS A 473 -3.10 -5.35 -18.15
CA CYS A 473 -2.85 -5.05 -16.74
C CYS A 473 -2.10 -3.72 -16.60
N PHE A 474 -1.05 -3.46 -17.37
CA PHE A 474 -0.33 -2.18 -17.34
C PHE A 474 -1.20 -0.98 -17.78
N VAL A 475 -2.16 -1.19 -18.69
CA VAL A 475 -3.18 -0.18 -19.01
C VAL A 475 -4.10 0.08 -17.82
N ALA A 476 -4.53 -0.98 -17.10
CA ALA A 476 -5.30 -0.83 -15.86
C ALA A 476 -4.51 -0.10 -14.77
N VAL A 477 -3.20 -0.36 -14.66
CA VAL A 477 -2.30 0.39 -13.76
C VAL A 477 -2.37 1.88 -14.05
N ALA A 478 -2.20 2.30 -15.30
CA ALA A 478 -2.27 3.72 -15.67
C ALA A 478 -3.64 4.35 -15.32
N PHE A 479 -4.74 3.63 -15.56
CA PHE A 479 -6.08 4.09 -15.19
C PHE A 479 -6.25 4.28 -13.68
N TRP A 480 -5.86 3.27 -12.89
CA TRP A 480 -5.98 3.31 -11.43
C TRP A 480 -4.95 4.22 -10.77
N ASN A 481 -3.83 4.48 -11.41
CA ASN A 481 -2.87 5.45 -10.90
C ASN A 481 -3.43 6.87 -11.02
N MET A 482 -4.06 7.20 -12.15
CA MET A 482 -4.81 8.46 -12.29
C MET A 482 -6.01 8.53 -11.32
N LEU A 483 -6.89 7.53 -11.28
CA LEU A 483 -8.13 7.59 -10.50
C LEU A 483 -7.92 7.32 -9.01
N GLY A 484 -7.22 6.25 -8.67
CA GLY A 484 -6.99 5.79 -7.31
C GLY A 484 -5.95 6.62 -6.57
N ALA A 485 -4.75 6.79 -7.14
CA ALA A 485 -3.70 7.60 -6.50
C ALA A 485 -3.90 9.11 -6.76
N GLY A 486 -4.18 9.50 -8.00
CA GLY A 486 -4.39 10.90 -8.37
C GLY A 486 -5.68 11.51 -7.79
N VAL A 487 -6.85 11.09 -8.28
CA VAL A 487 -8.14 11.71 -7.90
C VAL A 487 -8.50 11.42 -6.44
N LEU A 488 -8.56 10.13 -6.05
CA LEU A 488 -8.95 9.77 -4.68
C LEU A 488 -7.86 10.09 -3.65
N GLY A 489 -6.58 10.08 -4.04
CA GLY A 489 -5.49 10.54 -3.17
C GLY A 489 -5.53 12.04 -2.96
N PHE A 490 -5.68 12.84 -4.03
CA PHE A 490 -5.77 14.30 -3.89
C PHE A 490 -7.03 14.76 -3.15
N MET A 491 -8.13 14.01 -3.23
CA MET A 491 -9.34 14.26 -2.43
C MET A 491 -9.02 14.35 -0.92
N ILE A 492 -8.11 13.52 -0.43
CA ILE A 492 -7.72 13.46 0.99
C ILE A 492 -6.36 14.12 1.26
N ASN A 493 -5.76 14.82 0.30
CA ASN A 493 -4.38 15.31 0.42
C ASN A 493 -4.22 16.72 1.02
N PRO A 494 -4.99 17.75 0.59
CA PRO A 494 -4.86 19.08 1.17
C PRO A 494 -5.10 19.04 2.68
N PRO A 495 -4.28 19.72 3.50
CA PRO A 495 -4.41 19.68 4.95
C PRO A 495 -5.86 19.90 5.44
N VAL A 496 -6.56 20.92 4.93
CA VAL A 496 -7.93 21.23 5.36
C VAL A 496 -8.91 20.09 5.07
N SER A 497 -8.71 19.37 3.96
CA SER A 497 -9.52 18.19 3.62
C SER A 497 -9.18 17.04 4.58
N LEU A 498 -7.89 16.75 4.74
CA LEU A 498 -7.43 15.65 5.60
C LEU A 498 -7.77 15.88 7.08
N PHE A 499 -7.89 17.13 7.54
CA PHE A 499 -8.29 17.46 8.90
C PHE A 499 -9.61 16.78 9.31
N TYR A 500 -10.60 16.78 8.40
CA TYR A 500 -11.91 16.18 8.63
C TYR A 500 -11.99 14.73 8.16
N LEU A 501 -11.14 14.32 7.20
CA LEU A 501 -11.19 13.01 6.55
C LEU A 501 -10.22 11.96 7.14
N GLN A 502 -9.20 12.37 7.89
CA GLN A 502 -8.21 11.44 8.43
C GLN A 502 -8.87 10.39 9.33
N GLY A 503 -8.71 9.12 8.94
CA GLY A 503 -9.26 7.99 9.67
C GLY A 503 -10.71 7.65 9.31
N LEU A 504 -11.23 8.13 8.17
CA LEU A 504 -12.55 7.78 7.65
C LEU A 504 -12.48 6.78 6.47
N ASN A 505 -13.62 6.29 6.00
CA ASN A 505 -13.70 5.33 4.89
C ASN A 505 -13.22 5.88 3.54
N THR A 506 -13.06 7.20 3.39
CA THR A 506 -12.40 7.80 2.22
C THR A 506 -10.94 7.37 2.09
N THR A 507 -10.22 7.21 3.20
CA THR A 507 -8.86 6.65 3.20
C THR A 507 -8.89 5.21 2.70
N ALA A 508 -9.83 4.37 3.17
CA ALA A 508 -9.96 3.00 2.70
C ALA A 508 -10.29 2.94 1.19
N ALA A 509 -11.13 3.84 0.68
CA ALA A 509 -11.44 3.95 -0.74
C ALA A 509 -10.17 4.24 -1.57
N HIS A 510 -9.40 5.26 -1.18
CA HIS A 510 -8.12 5.57 -1.81
C HIS A 510 -7.14 4.38 -1.70
N SER A 511 -6.97 3.79 -0.51
CA SER A 511 -6.03 2.68 -0.30
C SER A 511 -6.33 1.47 -1.17
N HIS A 512 -7.59 1.05 -1.33
CA HIS A 512 -7.92 -0.08 -2.22
C HIS A 512 -7.70 0.30 -3.70
N ALA A 513 -8.12 1.50 -4.11
CA ALA A 513 -7.98 1.96 -5.48
C ALA A 513 -6.50 2.13 -5.89
N ALA A 514 -5.67 2.67 -5.01
CA ALA A 514 -4.24 2.89 -5.27
C ALA A 514 -3.44 1.59 -5.09
N LEU A 515 -3.50 0.95 -3.92
CA LEU A 515 -2.64 -0.21 -3.63
C LEU A 515 -2.92 -1.38 -4.56
N PHE A 516 -4.18 -1.78 -4.72
CA PHE A 516 -4.52 -2.86 -5.65
C PHE A 516 -4.55 -2.38 -7.09
N GLY A 517 -5.20 -1.25 -7.36
CA GLY A 517 -5.38 -0.76 -8.73
C GLY A 517 -4.05 -0.45 -9.44
N VAL A 518 -3.05 0.07 -8.71
CA VAL A 518 -1.71 0.35 -9.24
C VAL A 518 -0.81 -0.86 -9.01
N TYR A 519 -0.37 -1.09 -7.78
CA TYR A 519 0.65 -2.10 -7.49
C TYR A 519 0.14 -3.53 -7.65
N GLY A 520 -1.15 -3.78 -7.38
CA GLY A 520 -1.76 -5.08 -7.56
C GLY A 520 -1.84 -5.49 -9.03
N PHE A 521 -2.40 -4.66 -9.90
CA PHE A 521 -2.43 -4.94 -11.35
C PHE A 521 -1.02 -4.98 -11.95
N LEU A 522 -0.09 -4.16 -11.47
CA LEU A 522 1.30 -4.19 -11.89
C LEU A 522 1.97 -5.53 -11.54
N ALA A 523 1.80 -6.00 -10.30
CA ALA A 523 2.29 -7.29 -9.85
C ALA A 523 1.67 -8.45 -10.65
N ILE A 524 0.36 -8.43 -10.90
CA ILE A 524 -0.31 -9.41 -11.76
C ILE A 524 0.27 -9.36 -13.18
N GLY A 525 0.42 -8.17 -13.77
CA GLY A 525 0.98 -7.98 -15.11
C GLY A 525 2.39 -8.57 -15.23
N PHE A 526 3.26 -8.33 -14.25
CA PHE A 526 4.59 -8.92 -14.20
C PHE A 526 4.55 -10.44 -14.07
N ILE A 527 3.72 -11.01 -13.20
CA ILE A 527 3.62 -12.46 -13.06
C ILE A 527 3.09 -13.08 -14.35
N LEU A 528 2.06 -12.53 -14.98
CA LEU A 528 1.55 -13.04 -16.25
C LEU A 528 2.62 -12.98 -17.36
N LEU A 529 3.41 -11.91 -17.40
CA LEU A 529 4.53 -11.76 -18.35
C LEU A 529 5.61 -12.82 -18.10
N VAL A 530 6.08 -12.95 -16.86
CA VAL A 530 7.11 -13.93 -16.49
C VAL A 530 6.63 -15.35 -16.78
N MET A 531 5.40 -15.69 -16.41
CA MET A 531 4.84 -17.03 -16.65
C MET A 531 4.69 -17.33 -18.15
N ARG A 532 4.32 -16.33 -18.97
CA ARG A 532 4.24 -16.47 -20.42
C ARG A 532 5.58 -16.79 -21.05
N TYR A 533 6.67 -16.23 -20.54
CA TYR A 533 8.01 -16.54 -21.03
C TYR A 533 8.57 -17.85 -20.50
N ILE A 534 8.24 -18.24 -19.26
CA ILE A 534 8.66 -19.54 -18.71
C ILE A 534 7.98 -20.70 -19.45
N ARG A 535 6.75 -20.51 -19.92
CA ARG A 535 5.94 -21.52 -20.63
C ARG A 535 5.48 -20.98 -21.98
N PRO A 536 6.39 -20.93 -22.97
CA PRO A 536 6.14 -20.20 -24.20
C PRO A 536 5.04 -20.81 -25.10
N ASP A 537 4.81 -22.11 -24.98
CA ASP A 537 3.88 -22.85 -25.85
C ASP A 537 2.47 -22.95 -25.25
N TYR A 538 2.27 -22.45 -24.02
CA TYR A 538 0.97 -22.45 -23.37
C TYR A 538 0.19 -21.18 -23.70
N ILE A 539 -1.04 -21.34 -24.19
CA ILE A 539 -1.92 -20.25 -24.58
C ILE A 539 -2.84 -19.86 -23.41
N PHE A 540 -3.02 -18.55 -23.21
CA PHE A 540 -3.98 -18.02 -22.24
C PHE A 540 -5.38 -18.59 -22.50
N ASN A 541 -6.08 -19.02 -21.44
CA ASN A 541 -7.49 -19.33 -21.58
C ASN A 541 -8.25 -18.01 -21.59
N GLU A 542 -8.65 -17.55 -22.79
CA GLU A 542 -9.23 -16.22 -22.99
C GLU A 542 -10.44 -15.96 -22.10
N ASN A 543 -11.35 -16.94 -21.94
CA ASN A 543 -12.52 -16.80 -21.07
C ASN A 543 -12.12 -16.61 -19.61
N LEU A 544 -11.17 -17.42 -19.12
CA LEU A 544 -10.72 -17.38 -17.74
C LEU A 544 -10.05 -16.04 -17.40
N ILE A 545 -9.09 -15.61 -18.20
CA ILE A 545 -8.33 -14.39 -17.93
C ILE A 545 -9.15 -13.13 -18.20
N LYS A 546 -10.06 -13.15 -19.20
CA LYS A 546 -10.98 -12.04 -19.46
C LYS A 546 -11.95 -11.85 -18.30
N THR A 547 -12.53 -12.93 -17.78
CA THR A 547 -13.36 -12.88 -16.57
C THR A 547 -12.54 -12.38 -15.39
N GLY A 548 -11.32 -12.89 -15.20
CA GLY A 548 -10.40 -12.44 -14.16
C GLY A 548 -10.15 -10.92 -14.19
N PHE A 549 -9.72 -10.40 -15.34
CA PHE A 549 -9.37 -9.00 -15.52
C PHE A 549 -10.56 -8.07 -15.29
N TRP A 550 -11.71 -8.36 -15.90
CA TRP A 550 -12.89 -7.49 -15.79
C TRP A 550 -13.55 -7.60 -14.43
N ALA A 551 -13.62 -8.78 -13.83
CA ALA A 551 -14.20 -8.94 -12.50
C ALA A 551 -13.36 -8.24 -11.42
N LEU A 552 -12.02 -8.22 -11.54
CA LEU A 552 -11.17 -7.42 -10.64
C LEU A 552 -11.44 -5.91 -10.78
N ASN A 553 -11.51 -5.39 -12.02
CA ASN A 553 -11.78 -3.97 -12.24
C ASN A 553 -13.20 -3.57 -11.82
N ILE A 554 -14.21 -4.34 -12.22
CA ILE A 554 -15.63 -4.07 -11.91
C ILE A 554 -15.86 -4.23 -10.41
N GLY A 555 -15.33 -5.29 -9.78
CA GLY A 555 -15.42 -5.49 -8.33
C GLY A 555 -14.79 -4.33 -7.55
N LEU A 556 -13.61 -3.86 -7.99
CA LEU A 556 -12.96 -2.69 -7.38
C LEU A 556 -13.82 -1.42 -7.53
N VAL A 557 -14.30 -1.10 -8.74
CA VAL A 557 -15.18 0.06 -8.95
C VAL A 557 -16.43 -0.04 -8.07
N LEU A 558 -17.11 -1.19 -8.09
CA LEU A 558 -18.35 -1.38 -7.34
C LEU A 558 -18.13 -1.20 -5.84
N MET A 559 -17.11 -1.81 -5.24
CA MET A 559 -16.92 -1.67 -3.78
C MET A 559 -16.60 -0.23 -3.36
N LEU A 560 -15.98 0.55 -4.26
CA LEU A 560 -15.74 1.98 -4.03
C LEU A 560 -17.05 2.77 -4.11
N VAL A 561 -17.81 2.64 -5.20
CA VAL A 561 -18.96 3.52 -5.49
C VAL A 561 -20.23 3.12 -4.76
N THR A 562 -20.42 1.85 -4.42
CA THR A 562 -21.65 1.38 -3.75
C THR A 562 -21.52 1.31 -2.23
N SER A 563 -20.30 1.43 -1.67
CA SER A 563 -20.07 1.27 -0.23
C SER A 563 -19.05 2.26 0.33
N LEU A 564 -17.77 2.12 0.02
CA LEU A 564 -16.70 2.86 0.72
C LEU A 564 -16.81 4.39 0.56
N LEU A 565 -17.03 4.88 -0.65
CA LEU A 565 -17.16 6.33 -0.90
C LEU A 565 -18.46 6.90 -0.31
N PRO A 566 -19.66 6.31 -0.52
CA PRO A 566 -20.87 6.78 0.16
C PRO A 566 -20.71 6.85 1.69
N ILE A 567 -20.22 5.78 2.32
CA ILE A 567 -19.97 5.76 3.77
C ILE A 567 -18.98 6.86 4.16
N GLY A 568 -17.87 6.99 3.41
CA GLY A 568 -16.87 8.02 3.63
C GLY A 568 -17.43 9.44 3.55
N ILE A 569 -18.34 9.73 2.62
CA ILE A 569 -19.00 11.03 2.47
C ILE A 569 -19.91 11.33 3.66
N TYR A 570 -20.73 10.36 4.09
CA TYR A 570 -21.57 10.55 5.27
C TYR A 570 -20.75 10.75 6.54
N GLN A 571 -19.66 9.99 6.70
CA GLN A 571 -18.72 10.21 7.80
C GLN A 571 -18.04 11.57 7.72
N ALA A 572 -17.65 12.02 6.53
CA ALA A 572 -17.03 13.33 6.33
C ALA A 572 -17.98 14.45 6.76
N TYR A 573 -19.24 14.37 6.34
CA TYR A 573 -20.28 15.31 6.74
C TYR A 573 -20.43 15.34 8.27
N ALA A 574 -20.58 14.19 8.91
CA ALA A 574 -20.68 14.08 10.38
C ALA A 574 -19.43 14.61 11.11
N SER A 575 -18.24 14.36 10.54
CA SER A 575 -16.96 14.85 11.08
C SER A 575 -16.88 16.37 11.02
N MET A 576 -17.38 16.99 9.94
CA MET A 576 -17.41 18.44 9.75
C MET A 576 -18.46 19.14 10.60
N THR A 577 -19.64 18.56 10.78
CA THR A 577 -20.75 19.21 11.50
C THR A 577 -20.66 19.07 13.00
N GLU A 578 -20.25 17.89 13.50
CA GLU A 578 -20.26 17.57 14.94
C GLU A 578 -18.85 17.38 15.49
N GLY A 579 -18.01 16.62 14.78
CA GLY A 579 -16.66 16.26 15.23
C GLY A 579 -16.27 14.84 14.83
N LEU A 580 -14.96 14.55 14.85
CA LEU A 580 -14.46 13.23 14.46
C LEU A 580 -14.96 12.12 15.39
N TRP A 581 -15.15 12.44 16.67
CA TRP A 581 -15.67 11.51 17.68
C TRP A 581 -17.05 10.97 17.30
N TYR A 582 -17.92 11.82 16.72
CA TYR A 582 -19.26 11.43 16.30
C TYR A 582 -19.21 10.53 15.06
N ALA A 583 -18.47 10.92 14.03
CA ALA A 583 -18.31 10.15 12.78
C ALA A 583 -17.69 8.74 12.97
N ARG A 584 -16.99 8.52 14.09
CA ARG A 584 -16.35 7.26 14.48
C ARG A 584 -17.09 6.51 15.59
N SER A 585 -18.16 7.07 16.14
CA SER A 585 -18.94 6.45 17.22
C SER A 585 -19.77 5.26 16.74
N GLU A 586 -20.12 4.36 17.65
CA GLU A 586 -21.10 3.31 17.35
C GLU A 586 -22.49 3.87 17.03
N GLY A 587 -22.89 4.97 17.68
CA GLY A 587 -24.17 5.63 17.42
C GLY A 587 -24.31 6.15 15.99
N PHE A 588 -23.20 6.53 15.35
CA PHE A 588 -23.19 6.87 13.93
C PHE A 588 -23.08 5.62 13.05
N LEU A 589 -22.04 4.79 13.26
CA LEU A 589 -21.73 3.68 12.36
C LEU A 589 -22.78 2.57 12.32
N GLN A 590 -23.59 2.43 13.37
CA GLN A 590 -24.63 1.42 13.45
C GLN A 590 -26.01 1.91 12.96
N GLN A 591 -26.10 3.10 12.36
CA GLN A 591 -27.32 3.54 11.68
C GLN A 591 -27.69 2.59 10.53
N ASP A 592 -28.97 2.27 10.40
CA ASP A 592 -29.48 1.23 9.48
C ASP A 592 -29.01 1.41 8.02
N PHE A 593 -28.96 2.66 7.54
CA PHE A 593 -28.51 2.92 6.18
C PHE A 593 -27.01 2.67 5.99
N LEU A 594 -26.15 2.96 6.98
CA LEU A 594 -24.72 2.65 6.92
C LEU A 594 -24.46 1.15 7.05
N GLN A 595 -25.25 0.44 7.87
CA GLN A 595 -25.22 -1.02 7.89
C GLN A 595 -25.59 -1.59 6.52
N THR A 596 -26.65 -1.07 5.89
CA THR A 596 -27.09 -1.49 4.56
C THR A 596 -26.02 -1.26 3.50
N LEU A 597 -25.35 -0.11 3.49
CA LEU A 597 -24.23 0.18 2.58
C LEU A 597 -23.05 -0.77 2.77
N ARG A 598 -22.75 -1.19 4.02
CA ARG A 598 -21.72 -2.20 4.31
C ARG A 598 -22.14 -3.58 3.81
N TRP A 599 -23.41 -3.96 3.96
CA TRP A 599 -23.95 -5.22 3.42
C TRP A 599 -23.92 -5.30 1.90
N ILE A 600 -24.31 -4.22 1.20
CA ILE A 600 -24.29 -4.12 -0.26
C ILE A 600 -22.88 -4.37 -0.82
N ARG A 601 -21.83 -4.03 -0.06
CA ARG A 601 -20.45 -4.29 -0.45
C ARG A 601 -20.19 -5.76 -0.82
N THR A 602 -20.90 -6.70 -0.21
CA THR A 602 -20.77 -8.13 -0.47
C THR A 602 -20.89 -8.48 -1.95
N PHE A 603 -21.79 -7.81 -2.68
CA PHE A 603 -21.95 -8.07 -4.13
C PHE A 603 -20.69 -7.71 -4.91
N ALA A 604 -20.08 -6.57 -4.61
CA ALA A 604 -18.83 -6.14 -5.22
C ALA A 604 -17.65 -7.04 -4.82
N ASP A 605 -17.57 -7.40 -3.54
CA ASP A 605 -16.51 -8.24 -2.99
C ASP A 605 -16.56 -9.65 -3.61
N VAL A 606 -17.74 -10.24 -3.83
CA VAL A 606 -17.89 -11.54 -4.51
C VAL A 606 -17.39 -11.47 -5.96
N ILE A 607 -17.73 -10.41 -6.70
CA ILE A 607 -17.23 -10.21 -8.07
C ILE A 607 -15.70 -10.12 -8.06
N PHE A 608 -15.13 -9.38 -7.12
CA PHE A 608 -13.69 -9.25 -6.96
C PHE A 608 -13.01 -10.59 -6.63
N ILE A 609 -13.58 -11.38 -5.71
CA ILE A 609 -13.11 -12.73 -5.36
C ILE A 609 -13.10 -13.65 -6.58
N VAL A 610 -14.16 -13.66 -7.38
CA VAL A 610 -14.22 -14.43 -8.63
C VAL A 610 -13.08 -14.02 -9.56
N GLY A 611 -12.86 -12.70 -9.71
CA GLY A 611 -11.75 -12.18 -10.50
C GLY A 611 -10.38 -12.67 -10.02
N ALA A 612 -10.13 -12.61 -8.71
CA ALA A 612 -8.88 -13.03 -8.10
C ALA A 612 -8.62 -14.53 -8.31
N VAL A 613 -9.64 -15.37 -8.10
CA VAL A 613 -9.56 -16.82 -8.30
C VAL A 613 -9.32 -17.15 -9.77
N CYS A 614 -9.97 -16.47 -10.71
CA CYS A 614 -9.75 -16.68 -12.15
C CYS A 614 -8.30 -16.40 -12.57
N VAL A 615 -7.73 -15.27 -12.11
CA VAL A 615 -6.32 -14.92 -12.38
C VAL A 615 -5.38 -15.95 -11.73
N ALA A 616 -5.63 -16.33 -10.48
CA ALA A 616 -4.82 -17.34 -9.79
C ALA A 616 -4.83 -18.69 -10.50
N LEU A 617 -6.01 -19.17 -10.92
CA LEU A 617 -6.15 -20.40 -11.69
C LEU A 617 -5.41 -20.33 -13.02
N GLN A 618 -5.43 -19.18 -13.71
CA GLN A 618 -4.67 -18.99 -14.94
C GLN A 618 -3.15 -19.14 -14.70
N VAL A 619 -2.62 -18.51 -13.65
CA VAL A 619 -1.18 -18.62 -13.29
C VAL A 619 -0.81 -20.04 -12.88
N VAL A 620 -1.65 -20.71 -12.09
CA VAL A 620 -1.43 -22.12 -11.69
C VAL A 620 -1.41 -23.03 -12.92
N LYS A 621 -2.35 -22.85 -13.86
CA LYS A 621 -2.36 -23.61 -15.12
C LYS A 621 -1.09 -23.40 -15.92
N PHE A 622 -0.58 -22.16 -16.00
CA PHE A 622 0.74 -21.91 -16.60
C PHE A 622 1.83 -22.71 -15.89
N ALA A 623 1.95 -22.59 -14.55
CA ALA A 623 3.03 -23.22 -13.80
C ALA A 623 3.11 -24.74 -14.00
N PHE A 624 1.95 -25.40 -14.04
CA PHE A 624 1.83 -26.85 -14.15
C PHE A 624 1.50 -27.36 -15.55
N ALA A 625 1.52 -26.51 -16.58
CA ALA A 625 1.26 -26.91 -17.96
C ALA A 625 2.22 -28.03 -18.41
N LYS A 626 1.65 -29.11 -18.95
CA LYS A 626 2.38 -30.21 -19.58
C LYS A 626 2.25 -30.11 -21.11
N PRO A 627 3.17 -30.72 -21.88
CA PRO A 627 3.07 -30.73 -23.34
C PRO A 627 1.77 -31.33 -23.91
N SER A 628 1.05 -32.13 -23.13
CA SER A 628 -0.23 -32.73 -23.52
C SER A 628 -1.46 -31.87 -23.17
N HIS A 629 -1.27 -30.67 -22.65
CA HIS A 629 -2.40 -29.81 -22.26
C HIS A 629 -3.12 -29.32 -23.52
N SER A 630 -4.46 -29.25 -23.50
CA SER A 630 -5.27 -28.80 -24.67
C SER A 630 -4.91 -27.42 -25.22
N ASN A 631 -4.28 -26.57 -24.39
CA ASN A 631 -3.88 -25.21 -24.72
C ASN A 631 -2.36 -25.09 -24.93
N TYR A 632 -1.65 -26.21 -24.89
CA TYR A 632 -0.24 -26.30 -25.22
C TYR A 632 -0.14 -26.59 -26.72
N GLN A 633 0.53 -25.74 -27.47
CA GLN A 633 0.68 -25.86 -28.92
C GLN A 633 2.17 -25.80 -29.30
N PRO A 634 2.85 -26.96 -29.42
CA PRO A 634 4.28 -27.00 -29.71
C PRO A 634 4.60 -26.65 -31.17
N ASP A 635 3.67 -26.93 -32.09
CA ASP A 635 3.89 -26.87 -33.54
C ASP A 635 3.23 -25.68 -34.23
N ASN A 636 2.45 -24.87 -33.51
CA ASN A 636 2.04 -23.59 -34.07
C ASN A 636 3.26 -22.67 -34.01
N PRO A 637 3.78 -22.19 -35.16
CA PRO A 637 4.90 -21.27 -35.17
C PRO A 637 4.57 -20.08 -34.26
N VAL A 638 5.62 -19.39 -33.80
CA VAL A 638 5.45 -18.25 -32.89
C VAL A 638 4.62 -17.11 -33.51
N ASN A 639 4.19 -17.24 -34.78
CA ASN A 639 3.38 -16.32 -35.56
C ASN A 639 2.15 -17.03 -36.14
N ASP A 640 0.97 -16.75 -35.60
CA ASP A 640 -0.25 -16.46 -36.35
C ASP A 640 -1.00 -15.34 -35.59
#